data_AF-A0ABC8T7Y5-F1
#
_entry.id   AF-A0ABC8T7Y5-F1
#
_cell.length_a   1.000
_cell.length_b   1.000
_cell.length_c   1.000
_cell.angle_alpha   90.00
_cell.angle_beta   90.00
_cell.angle_gamma   90.00
#
_symmetry.space_group_name_H-M   'P 1'
#
loop_
_entity.id
_entity.type
_entity.pdbx_description
1 polymer ?
#
loop_
_entity_poly.entity_id
_entity_poly.type
_entity_poly.pdbx_seq_one_letter_code
_entity_poly.pdbx_strand_id
1 'polypeptide(L)'
;MGALTLHTCTVQQTRLTINRVHSFFHFTAILALLYYRISHLIHGDVPVFACGLLTASELLFTFIWILTQAFRWRPVVRSVKPENLRRNQEFPGVDVLICTADPKKEPVIEVMNTVLSSMALDYPPEKLAVYLSDDGGSALTLYAMREACSFARSWLPFCRKYGIKTRCPEAYFSSLGDDERLLWGDEIKEVEEKIKAKYELFKRNVEKCGIDDSVAHNRPPHIEVIHDINKHGGNEDDQTKMPLLVYVSREKRPSYPHRFKAGALNALLRVSGIMSNAPYILVLDCDMYCNDPSSAKQAMCFHLDPNKSSSLSFVQFPQIFYNVSKNDIYDGQARSAFKTKYQGMDGLRGPVCSGTGYYLKKQSLYCSPNKEDEFLHEAQKNFGFSSKFNASLKGSNEQHIKGYGTISYETLEEAKILATCTFEQNTRWGKEIGYSYDCLLESTFIGYLLQCKGWESVYLYPKRPCFLGCTTIDMKDAMVQLMKWASELVQVGFSRFSPLTYGMSRMSILQSMCYAYFAFTHLNCVAVILYGTIPQLCFFTGIPLYPKVSDPWFPVFGIIFMSSVCQHLYEVLSSGGSVRTWWNEQRIWIIKTVTACLFGCIDALLKRLGIAKATFRLTNKAIDQEKLEKYEKGKFDFEGAKMFMIPLRVLVVLNVVCFIVGLKRMVTERNFEEMFGQFFLSSFILVVSYPILEGMVPKRGKSKQ
;
A
#
# COMPACT_ATOMS: atom_id res chain seq x y z
N MET A 1 -39.06 -14.76 7.66
CA MET A 1 -38.19 -14.44 6.49
C MET A 1 -36.74 -14.56 6.93
N GLY A 2 -35.96 -15.47 6.33
CA GLY A 2 -34.54 -15.63 6.64
C GLY A 2 -33.73 -14.39 6.27
N ALA A 3 -32.65 -14.11 7.00
CA ALA A 3 -31.73 -13.03 6.66
C ALA A 3 -31.09 -13.30 5.29
N LEU A 4 -31.17 -12.34 4.36
CA LEU A 4 -30.51 -12.44 3.06
C LEU A 4 -29.00 -12.44 3.24
N THR A 5 -28.30 -13.29 2.50
CA THR A 5 -26.83 -13.36 2.53
C THR A 5 -26.21 -12.11 1.91
N LEU A 6 -25.47 -11.32 2.70
CA LEU A 6 -24.81 -10.09 2.24
C LEU A 6 -23.46 -10.34 1.57
N HIS A 7 -22.73 -11.38 2.00
CA HIS A 7 -21.44 -11.76 1.44
C HIS A 7 -21.22 -13.27 1.57
N THR A 8 -20.29 -13.79 0.77
CA THR A 8 -19.84 -15.18 0.82
C THR A 8 -18.33 -15.23 0.92
N CYS A 9 -17.82 -16.27 1.56
CA CYS A 9 -16.38 -16.55 1.69
C CYS A 9 -16.10 -17.96 1.21
N THR A 10 -15.26 -18.09 0.19
CA THR A 10 -14.94 -19.37 -0.44
C THR A 10 -13.45 -19.65 -0.27
N VAL A 11 -13.13 -20.83 0.28
CA VAL A 11 -11.73 -21.30 0.37
C VAL A 11 -11.28 -21.78 -1.01
N GLN A 12 -10.10 -21.36 -1.44
CA GLN A 12 -9.49 -21.81 -2.69
C GLN A 12 -8.89 -23.22 -2.51
N GLN A 13 -9.73 -24.26 -2.56
CA GLN A 13 -9.35 -25.64 -2.18
C GLN A 13 -8.16 -26.18 -2.98
N THR A 14 -8.18 -26.08 -4.31
CA THR A 14 -7.07 -26.55 -5.16
C THR A 14 -5.75 -25.90 -4.76
N ARG A 15 -5.77 -24.59 -4.53
CA ARG A 15 -4.59 -23.81 -4.15
C ARG A 15 -4.10 -24.16 -2.76
N LEU A 16 -5.03 -24.37 -1.81
CA LEU A 16 -4.72 -24.82 -0.46
C LEU A 16 -4.00 -26.17 -0.47
N THR A 17 -4.51 -27.14 -1.23
CA THR A 17 -3.91 -28.48 -1.32
C THR A 17 -2.52 -28.42 -1.94
N ILE A 18 -2.36 -27.76 -3.09
CA ILE A 18 -1.05 -27.59 -3.76
C ILE A 18 -0.05 -26.94 -2.82
N ASN A 19 -0.45 -25.85 -2.16
CA ASN A 19 0.41 -25.15 -1.23
C ASN A 19 0.87 -26.05 -0.09
N ARG A 20 -0.02 -26.81 0.56
CA ARG A 20 0.35 -27.66 1.71
C ARG A 20 1.27 -28.80 1.33
N VAL A 21 1.01 -29.44 0.18
CA VAL A 21 1.88 -30.51 -0.36
C VAL A 21 3.25 -29.94 -0.71
N HIS A 22 3.29 -28.78 -1.38
CA HIS A 22 4.54 -28.08 -1.68
C HIS A 22 5.31 -27.71 -0.42
N SER A 23 4.64 -27.11 0.58
CA SER A 23 5.25 -26.73 1.85
C SER A 23 5.90 -27.92 2.55
N PHE A 24 5.22 -29.07 2.59
CA PHE A 24 5.77 -30.29 3.21
C PHE A 24 7.00 -30.78 2.45
N PHE A 25 6.90 -30.95 1.13
CA PHE A 25 8.02 -31.40 0.30
C PHE A 25 9.23 -30.47 0.39
N HIS A 26 9.00 -29.16 0.25
CA HIS A 26 10.05 -28.15 0.30
C HIS A 26 10.68 -28.06 1.70
N PHE A 27 9.89 -28.22 2.77
CA PHE A 27 10.41 -28.28 4.13
C PHE A 27 11.34 -29.47 4.33
N THR A 28 10.97 -30.67 3.86
CA THR A 28 11.85 -31.85 3.92
C THR A 28 13.16 -31.62 3.17
N ALA A 29 13.11 -30.98 2.01
CA ALA A 29 14.31 -30.63 1.26
C ALA A 29 15.19 -29.63 2.02
N ILE A 30 14.61 -28.58 2.62
CA ILE A 30 15.34 -27.64 3.49
C ILE A 30 16.00 -28.36 4.66
N LEU A 31 15.31 -29.29 5.34
CA LEU A 31 15.89 -30.05 6.44
C LEU A 31 17.09 -30.88 5.99
N ALA A 32 17.00 -31.52 4.82
CA ALA A 32 18.12 -32.25 4.22
C ALA A 32 19.31 -31.34 3.90
N LEU A 33 19.06 -30.15 3.32
CA LEU A 33 20.08 -29.13 3.06
C LEU A 33 20.78 -28.68 4.35
N LEU A 34 20.00 -28.31 5.37
CA LEU A 34 20.54 -27.83 6.63
C LEU A 34 21.32 -28.93 7.36
N TYR A 35 20.83 -30.16 7.34
CA TYR A 35 21.56 -31.31 7.87
C TYR A 35 22.91 -31.49 7.16
N TYR A 36 22.92 -31.48 5.83
CA TYR A 36 24.14 -31.57 5.05
C TYR A 36 25.13 -30.47 5.45
N ARG A 37 24.69 -29.21 5.43
CA ARG A 37 25.53 -28.05 5.75
C ARG A 37 26.12 -28.10 7.15
N ILE A 38 25.27 -28.35 8.16
CA ILE A 38 25.68 -28.36 9.56
C ILE A 38 26.62 -29.55 9.83
N SER A 39 26.31 -30.73 9.30
CA SER A 39 27.15 -31.92 9.49
C SER A 39 28.56 -31.71 8.92
N HIS A 40 28.66 -31.15 7.71
CA HIS A 40 29.94 -30.88 7.06
C HIS A 40 30.71 -29.73 7.73
N LEU A 41 30.03 -28.74 8.31
CA LEU A 41 30.69 -27.70 9.09
C LEU A 41 31.28 -28.20 10.41
N ILE A 42 30.69 -29.23 11.01
CA ILE A 42 31.14 -29.78 12.30
C ILE A 42 32.20 -30.87 12.11
N HIS A 43 31.98 -31.78 11.15
CA HIS A 43 32.76 -33.02 11.01
C HIS A 43 33.53 -33.10 9.68
N GLY A 44 33.24 -32.22 8.72
CA GLY A 44 33.84 -32.26 7.39
C GLY A 44 35.08 -31.38 7.28
N ASP A 45 35.94 -31.72 6.32
CA ASP A 45 37.03 -30.86 5.87
C ASP A 45 36.50 -29.90 4.80
N VAL A 46 35.88 -28.80 5.25
CA VAL A 46 35.27 -27.80 4.38
C VAL A 46 35.81 -26.40 4.65
N PRO A 47 35.73 -25.47 3.68
CA PRO A 47 36.07 -24.06 3.88
C PRO A 47 35.14 -23.40 4.92
N VAL A 48 35.47 -23.52 6.21
CA VAL A 48 34.59 -23.19 7.35
C VAL A 48 34.00 -21.79 7.23
N PHE A 49 34.81 -20.79 6.88
CA PHE A 49 34.34 -19.41 6.76
C PHE A 49 33.30 -19.23 5.64
N ALA A 50 33.60 -19.71 4.43
CA ALA A 50 32.70 -19.56 3.28
C ALA A 50 31.42 -20.40 3.45
N CYS A 51 31.55 -21.65 3.90
CA CYS A 51 30.42 -22.53 4.20
C CYS A 51 29.58 -22.00 5.36
N GLY A 52 30.19 -21.35 6.37
CA GLY A 52 29.49 -20.73 7.50
C GLY A 52 28.63 -19.54 7.06
N LEU A 53 29.16 -18.64 6.24
CA LEU A 53 28.41 -17.51 5.69
C LEU A 53 27.26 -17.95 4.77
N LEU A 54 27.50 -19.00 3.96
CA LEU A 54 26.46 -19.54 3.09
C LEU A 54 25.34 -20.21 3.90
N THR A 55 25.70 -21.00 4.92
CA THR A 55 24.74 -21.58 5.87
C THR A 55 23.92 -20.51 6.58
N ALA A 56 24.54 -19.40 7.01
CA ALA A 56 23.82 -18.28 7.62
C ALA A 56 22.79 -17.65 6.66
N SER A 57 23.13 -17.57 5.37
CA SER A 57 22.22 -17.10 4.32
C SER A 57 21.05 -18.05 4.11
N GLU A 58 21.32 -19.36 4.07
CA GLU A 58 20.32 -20.42 3.92
C GLU A 58 19.36 -20.46 5.12
N LEU A 59 19.86 -20.23 6.35
CA LEU A 59 19.03 -20.09 7.55
C LEU A 59 18.13 -18.85 7.48
N LEU A 60 18.63 -17.73 6.98
CA LEU A 60 17.84 -16.51 6.81
C LEU A 60 16.75 -16.70 5.73
N PHE A 61 17.08 -17.30 4.59
CA PHE A 61 16.09 -17.68 3.59
C PHE A 61 15.04 -18.64 4.15
N THR A 62 15.47 -19.65 4.92
CA THR A 62 14.59 -20.61 5.58
C THR A 62 13.63 -19.91 6.54
N PHE A 63 14.14 -18.99 7.37
CA PHE A 63 13.34 -18.21 8.30
C PHE A 63 12.26 -17.40 7.55
N ILE A 64 12.64 -16.64 6.52
CA ILE A 64 11.66 -15.87 5.74
C ILE A 64 10.67 -16.80 5.01
N TRP A 65 11.16 -17.93 4.48
CA TRP A 65 10.31 -18.93 3.83
C TRP A 65 9.28 -19.53 4.79
N ILE A 66 9.65 -19.84 6.05
CA ILE A 66 8.72 -20.31 7.08
C ILE A 66 7.61 -19.27 7.29
N LEU A 67 7.96 -17.99 7.45
CA LEU A 67 6.97 -16.93 7.62
C LEU A 67 5.99 -16.84 6.44
N THR A 68 6.47 -17.07 5.21
CA THR A 68 5.58 -17.05 4.03
C THR A 68 4.53 -18.16 4.00
N GLN A 69 4.71 -19.26 4.75
CA GLN A 69 3.74 -20.35 4.75
C GLN A 69 2.38 -19.95 5.33
N ALA A 70 2.36 -18.96 6.22
CA ALA A 70 1.12 -18.45 6.79
C ALA A 70 0.14 -17.92 5.72
N PHE A 71 0.62 -17.23 4.69
CA PHE A 71 -0.21 -16.77 3.57
C PHE A 71 -0.77 -17.91 2.73
N ARG A 72 -0.08 -19.06 2.72
CA ARG A 72 -0.43 -20.20 1.89
C ARG A 72 -1.39 -21.17 2.57
N TRP A 73 -1.59 -21.02 3.87
CA TRP A 73 -2.29 -21.98 4.73
C TRP A 73 -3.78 -22.13 4.44
N ARG A 74 -4.47 -21.00 4.20
CA ARG A 74 -5.91 -20.95 3.94
C ARG A 74 -6.29 -19.75 3.06
N PRO A 75 -5.90 -19.70 1.77
CA PRO A 75 -6.32 -18.62 0.88
C PRO A 75 -7.84 -18.63 0.65
N VAL A 76 -8.50 -17.48 0.79
CA VAL A 76 -9.95 -17.31 0.56
C VAL A 76 -10.23 -16.21 -0.47
N VAL A 77 -11.42 -16.26 -1.06
CA VAL A 77 -11.99 -15.20 -1.90
C VAL A 77 -13.36 -14.85 -1.35
N ARG A 78 -13.70 -13.57 -1.37
CA ARG A 78 -15.01 -13.06 -0.94
C ARG A 78 -15.75 -12.41 -2.09
N SER A 79 -17.07 -12.53 -2.05
CA SER A 79 -17.99 -11.79 -2.91
C SER A 79 -19.10 -11.18 -2.08
N VAL A 80 -19.65 -10.07 -2.55
CA VAL A 80 -20.68 -9.29 -1.88
C VAL A 80 -21.92 -9.16 -2.76
N LYS A 81 -23.07 -8.95 -2.14
CA LYS A 81 -24.36 -8.72 -2.79
C LYS A 81 -24.97 -7.41 -2.26
N PRO A 82 -24.50 -6.24 -2.73
CA PRO A 82 -25.00 -4.95 -2.28
C PRO A 82 -26.52 -4.78 -2.44
N GLU A 83 -27.12 -5.47 -3.42
CA GLU A 83 -28.56 -5.52 -3.66
C GLU A 83 -29.38 -6.09 -2.48
N ASN A 84 -28.73 -6.89 -1.62
CA ASN A 84 -29.37 -7.48 -0.44
C ASN A 84 -29.32 -6.55 0.79
N LEU A 85 -28.59 -5.44 0.73
CA LEU A 85 -28.70 -4.39 1.74
C LEU A 85 -30.11 -3.81 1.63
N ARG A 86 -30.95 -4.06 2.65
CA ARG A 86 -32.38 -3.77 2.59
C ARG A 86 -32.62 -2.30 2.23
N ARG A 87 -33.50 -2.05 1.26
CA ARG A 87 -33.92 -0.68 0.86
C ARG A 87 -34.45 0.17 2.03
N ASN A 88 -34.91 -0.47 3.11
CA ASN A 88 -35.45 0.17 4.33
C ASN A 88 -34.47 0.20 5.52
N GLN A 89 -33.22 -0.26 5.37
CA GLN A 89 -32.19 -0.02 6.40
C GLN A 89 -31.64 1.40 6.20
N GLU A 90 -31.71 2.23 7.24
CA GLU A 90 -30.98 3.50 7.22
C GLU A 90 -29.50 3.22 7.07
N PHE A 91 -28.92 3.65 5.95
CA PHE A 91 -27.48 3.59 5.73
C PHE A 91 -26.76 4.42 6.80
N PRO A 92 -25.69 3.88 7.43
CA PRO A 92 -24.89 4.64 8.38
C PRO A 92 -24.12 5.75 7.66
N GLY A 93 -23.73 6.79 8.38
CA GLY A 93 -22.84 7.82 7.85
C GLY A 93 -21.48 7.23 7.42
N VAL A 94 -20.88 7.82 6.38
CA VAL A 94 -19.52 7.54 5.89
C VAL A 94 -18.78 8.85 5.68
N ASP A 95 -17.64 9.01 6.36
CA ASP A 95 -16.70 10.10 6.12
C ASP A 95 -15.59 9.64 5.17
N VAL A 96 -15.34 10.37 4.09
CA VAL A 96 -14.19 10.15 3.20
C VAL A 96 -13.08 11.12 3.59
N LEU A 97 -11.93 10.58 3.97
CA LEU A 97 -10.75 11.34 4.39
C LEU A 97 -9.68 11.23 3.30
N ILE A 98 -9.33 12.37 2.70
CA ILE A 98 -8.31 12.50 1.66
C ILE A 98 -7.17 13.35 2.23
N CYS A 99 -5.92 12.89 2.11
CA CYS A 99 -4.75 13.65 2.56
C CYS A 99 -3.88 14.08 1.38
N THR A 100 -3.50 15.35 1.35
CA THR A 100 -2.49 15.91 0.44
C THR A 100 -1.49 16.75 1.23
N ALA A 101 -0.24 16.83 0.76
CA ALA A 101 0.86 17.44 1.47
C ALA A 101 1.65 18.49 0.66
N ASP A 102 1.70 18.36 -0.68
CA ASP A 102 2.52 19.23 -1.53
C ASP A 102 1.92 19.35 -2.94
N PRO A 103 1.39 20.52 -3.32
CA PRO A 103 0.70 20.70 -4.61
C PRO A 103 1.62 20.55 -5.84
N LYS A 104 2.96 20.60 -5.66
CA LYS A 104 3.92 20.37 -6.77
C LYS A 104 4.14 18.90 -7.04
N LYS A 105 4.16 18.09 -5.98
CA LYS A 105 4.38 16.65 -6.07
C LYS A 105 3.08 15.88 -6.26
N GLU A 106 1.97 16.44 -5.79
CA GLU A 106 0.62 15.90 -5.86
C GLU A 106 -0.23 16.92 -6.62
N PRO A 107 -0.35 16.82 -7.95
CA PRO A 107 -1.00 17.82 -8.77
C PRO A 107 -2.43 18.12 -8.30
N VAL A 108 -2.74 19.40 -8.10
CA VAL A 108 -4.00 19.85 -7.47
C VAL A 108 -5.24 19.36 -8.24
N ILE A 109 -5.20 19.33 -9.58
CA ILE A 109 -6.29 18.80 -10.41
C ILE A 109 -6.54 17.31 -10.14
N GLU A 110 -5.48 16.51 -9.99
CA GLU A 110 -5.60 15.08 -9.65
C GLU A 110 -6.23 14.89 -8.27
N VAL A 111 -5.82 15.70 -7.29
CA VAL A 111 -6.43 15.72 -5.95
C VAL A 111 -7.92 16.05 -6.04
N MET A 112 -8.30 17.05 -6.85
CA MET A 112 -9.71 17.42 -7.05
C MET A 112 -10.51 16.33 -7.76
N ASN A 113 -9.92 15.57 -8.69
CA ASN A 113 -10.57 14.41 -9.29
C ASN A 113 -10.87 13.31 -8.25
N THR A 114 -9.97 13.10 -7.29
CA THR A 114 -10.22 12.20 -6.15
C THR A 114 -11.36 12.72 -5.26
N VAL A 115 -11.40 14.03 -4.98
CA VAL A 115 -12.51 14.68 -4.25
C VAL A 115 -13.85 14.50 -4.99
N LEU A 116 -13.91 14.84 -6.28
CA LEU A 116 -15.11 14.75 -7.12
C LEU A 116 -15.63 13.32 -7.23
N SER A 117 -14.73 12.35 -7.45
CA SER A 117 -15.11 10.93 -7.51
C SER A 117 -15.62 10.40 -6.16
N SER A 118 -15.07 10.90 -5.05
CA SER A 118 -15.52 10.56 -3.69
C SER A 118 -16.92 11.12 -3.40
N MET A 119 -17.22 12.34 -3.82
CA MET A 119 -18.57 12.93 -3.71
C MET A 119 -19.60 12.21 -4.58
N ALA A 120 -19.15 11.48 -5.60
CA ALA A 120 -20.00 10.76 -6.56
C ALA A 120 -20.18 9.26 -6.21
N LEU A 121 -19.78 8.81 -5.02
CA LEU A 121 -20.09 7.45 -4.56
C LEU A 121 -21.61 7.19 -4.60
N ASP A 122 -22.00 5.95 -4.93
CA ASP A 122 -23.39 5.50 -4.91
C ASP A 122 -23.80 5.23 -3.45
N TYR A 123 -24.09 6.31 -2.74
CA TYR A 123 -24.48 6.35 -1.34
C TYR A 123 -25.39 7.57 -1.09
N PRO A 124 -26.29 7.54 -0.08
CA PRO A 124 -27.16 8.68 0.19
C PRO A 124 -26.34 9.96 0.48
N PRO A 125 -26.57 11.08 -0.23
CA PRO A 125 -25.76 12.30 -0.09
C PRO A 125 -25.74 12.88 1.32
N GLU A 126 -26.82 12.71 2.08
CA GLU A 126 -26.94 13.11 3.48
C GLU A 126 -26.24 12.17 4.45
N LYS A 127 -25.78 11.00 3.99
CA LYS A 127 -24.97 10.05 4.78
C LYS A 127 -23.50 10.06 4.36
N LEU A 128 -23.11 10.93 3.45
CA LEU A 128 -21.76 11.02 2.92
C LEU A 128 -21.16 12.40 3.22
N ALA A 129 -19.94 12.42 3.74
CA ALA A 129 -19.15 13.65 3.90
C ALA A 129 -17.73 13.42 3.39
N VAL A 130 -17.15 14.43 2.73
CA VAL A 130 -15.80 14.39 2.15
C VAL A 130 -14.95 15.47 2.80
N TYR A 131 -13.83 15.04 3.39
CA TYR A 131 -12.86 15.90 4.06
C TYR A 131 -11.53 15.83 3.30
N LEU A 132 -11.06 16.98 2.83
CA LEU A 132 -9.71 17.13 2.29
C LEU A 132 -8.81 17.74 3.35
N SER A 133 -7.81 16.98 3.81
CA SER A 133 -6.74 17.51 4.64
C SER A 133 -5.57 17.98 3.77
N ASP A 134 -5.34 19.29 3.76
CA ASP A 134 -4.19 19.92 3.12
C ASP A 134 -3.09 20.21 4.15
N ASP A 135 -2.13 19.30 4.21
CA ASP A 135 -0.94 19.40 5.03
C ASP A 135 0.08 20.39 4.43
N GLY A 136 -0.01 20.72 3.14
CA GLY A 136 0.72 21.81 2.51
C GLY A 136 0.22 23.19 2.94
N GLY A 137 -1.09 23.32 3.17
CA GLY A 137 -1.75 24.57 3.51
C GLY A 137 -1.70 25.58 2.36
N SER A 138 -1.83 25.10 1.13
CA SER A 138 -1.71 25.90 -0.08
C SER A 138 -3.02 26.61 -0.40
N ALA A 139 -2.93 27.90 -0.69
CA ALA A 139 -4.07 28.69 -1.15
C ALA A 139 -4.62 28.15 -2.49
N LEU A 140 -3.76 27.60 -3.35
CA LEU A 140 -4.14 26.99 -4.62
C LEU A 140 -5.05 25.77 -4.40
N THR A 141 -4.72 24.89 -3.44
CA THR A 141 -5.53 23.71 -3.11
C THR A 141 -6.93 24.12 -2.63
N LEU A 142 -7.02 25.11 -1.75
CA LEU A 142 -8.31 25.63 -1.28
C LEU A 142 -9.13 26.26 -2.41
N TYR A 143 -8.51 27.07 -3.27
CA TYR A 143 -9.16 27.65 -4.44
C TYR A 143 -9.69 26.57 -5.39
N ALA A 144 -8.86 25.58 -5.73
CA ALA A 144 -9.27 24.47 -6.58
C ALA A 144 -10.41 23.66 -6.00
N MET A 145 -10.49 23.51 -4.67
CA MET A 145 -11.60 22.83 -4.00
C MET A 145 -12.93 23.60 -4.13
N ARG A 146 -12.90 24.94 -4.12
CA ARG A 146 -14.08 25.78 -4.39
C ARG A 146 -14.53 25.65 -5.85
N GLU A 147 -13.59 25.70 -6.80
CA GLU A 147 -13.89 25.48 -8.23
C GLU A 147 -14.43 24.06 -8.49
N ALA A 148 -13.86 23.04 -7.85
CA ALA A 148 -14.34 21.66 -7.92
C ALA A 148 -15.76 21.54 -7.35
N CYS A 149 -16.08 22.22 -6.24
CA CYS A 149 -17.44 22.26 -5.70
C CYS A 149 -18.45 22.85 -6.69
N SER A 150 -18.06 23.92 -7.41
CA SER A 150 -18.91 24.50 -8.47
C SER A 150 -19.14 23.52 -9.63
N PHE A 151 -18.10 22.81 -10.07
CA PHE A 151 -18.22 21.77 -11.10
C PHE A 151 -19.08 20.59 -10.62
N ALA A 152 -18.95 20.19 -9.35
CA ALA A 152 -19.68 19.08 -8.74
C ALA A 152 -21.20 19.21 -8.90
N ARG A 153 -21.74 20.44 -8.89
CA ARG A 153 -23.17 20.70 -9.14
C ARG A 153 -23.68 20.18 -10.47
N SER A 154 -22.83 20.11 -11.48
CA SER A 154 -23.18 19.55 -12.79
C SER A 154 -22.78 18.08 -12.88
N TRP A 155 -21.64 17.72 -12.29
CA TRP A 155 -21.10 16.37 -12.34
C TRP A 155 -21.93 15.35 -11.55
N LEU A 156 -22.31 15.65 -10.30
CA LEU A 156 -22.99 14.70 -9.42
C LEU A 156 -24.39 14.33 -9.93
N PRO A 157 -25.25 15.28 -10.36
CA PRO A 157 -26.56 14.93 -10.91
C PRO A 157 -26.45 14.15 -12.23
N PHE A 158 -25.50 14.52 -13.11
CA PHE A 158 -25.21 13.76 -14.32
C PHE A 158 -24.82 12.31 -14.00
N CYS A 159 -23.91 12.15 -13.05
CA CYS A 159 -23.48 10.87 -12.53
C CYS A 159 -24.64 9.99 -12.03
N ARG A 160 -25.56 10.56 -11.26
CA ARG A 160 -26.71 9.84 -10.68
C ARG A 160 -27.78 9.53 -11.73
N LYS A 161 -28.16 10.53 -12.53
CA LYS A 161 -29.24 10.44 -13.53
C LYS A 161 -28.94 9.38 -14.59
N TYR A 162 -27.70 9.31 -15.06
CA TYR A 162 -27.29 8.39 -16.13
C TYR A 162 -26.57 7.13 -15.62
N GLY A 163 -26.43 6.97 -14.29
CA GLY A 163 -25.83 5.77 -13.73
C GLY A 163 -24.36 5.56 -14.09
N ILE A 164 -23.61 6.65 -14.29
CA ILE A 164 -22.16 6.63 -14.59
C ILE A 164 -21.43 5.73 -13.58
N LYS A 165 -20.56 4.85 -14.03
CA LYS A 165 -19.69 4.04 -13.18
C LYS A 165 -18.36 4.74 -13.00
N THR A 166 -17.77 5.30 -14.06
CA THR A 166 -16.48 5.98 -13.97
C THR A 166 -16.64 7.37 -13.32
N ARG A 167 -16.47 7.44 -11.99
CA ARG A 167 -16.77 8.65 -11.20
C ARG A 167 -15.70 9.74 -11.24
N CYS A 168 -14.48 9.39 -11.63
CA CYS A 168 -13.41 10.36 -11.84
C CYS A 168 -13.60 11.05 -13.20
N PRO A 169 -13.80 12.38 -13.25
CA PRO A 169 -14.04 13.10 -14.50
C PRO A 169 -12.89 12.95 -15.51
N GLU A 170 -11.63 13.08 -15.08
CA GLU A 170 -10.46 12.89 -15.95
C GLU A 170 -10.46 11.48 -16.55
N ALA A 171 -10.73 10.46 -15.74
CA ALA A 171 -10.80 9.08 -16.22
C ALA A 171 -11.97 8.88 -17.20
N TYR A 172 -13.15 9.44 -16.90
CA TYR A 172 -14.34 9.34 -17.74
C TYR A 172 -14.14 9.99 -19.12
N PHE A 173 -13.52 11.16 -19.19
CA PHE A 173 -13.26 11.86 -20.45
C PHE A 173 -11.99 11.40 -21.18
N SER A 174 -11.18 10.54 -20.56
CA SER A 174 -10.03 9.87 -21.18
C SER A 174 -10.43 8.57 -21.89
N SER A 175 -9.45 7.91 -22.49
CA SER A 175 -9.64 6.57 -23.09
C SER A 175 -10.08 5.50 -22.07
N LEU A 176 -9.90 5.72 -20.77
CA LEU A 176 -10.36 4.81 -19.73
C LEU A 176 -11.89 4.77 -19.60
N GLY A 177 -12.58 5.82 -20.06
CA GLY A 177 -14.04 5.91 -20.04
C GLY A 177 -14.73 5.50 -21.34
N ASP A 178 -13.98 5.24 -22.41
CA ASP A 178 -14.53 5.03 -23.76
C ASP A 178 -15.55 3.88 -23.81
N ASP A 179 -15.24 2.74 -23.18
CA ASP A 179 -16.14 1.58 -23.12
C ASP A 179 -17.52 1.91 -22.53
N GLU A 180 -17.56 2.85 -21.59
CA GLU A 180 -18.81 3.29 -20.96
C GLU A 180 -19.55 4.31 -21.82
N ARG A 181 -18.82 5.27 -22.41
CA ARG A 181 -19.39 6.35 -23.23
C ARG A 181 -19.93 5.88 -24.57
N LEU A 182 -19.31 4.86 -25.17
CA LEU A 182 -19.75 4.26 -26.44
C LEU A 182 -21.12 3.57 -26.34
N LEU A 183 -21.58 3.22 -25.13
CA LEU A 183 -22.88 2.58 -24.92
C LEU A 183 -24.06 3.57 -24.98
N TRP A 184 -23.79 4.86 -25.06
CA TRP A 184 -24.79 5.91 -24.90
C TRP A 184 -25.26 6.47 -26.25
N GLY A 185 -26.58 6.66 -26.39
CA GLY A 185 -27.21 7.22 -27.58
C GLY A 185 -26.97 8.72 -27.74
N ASP A 186 -27.38 9.28 -28.89
CA ASP A 186 -27.12 10.68 -29.25
C ASP A 186 -27.72 11.70 -28.26
N GLU A 187 -28.82 11.36 -27.57
CA GLU A 187 -29.47 12.22 -26.57
C GLU A 187 -28.56 12.56 -25.36
N ILE A 188 -27.63 11.68 -24.99
CA ILE A 188 -26.75 11.92 -23.84
C ILE A 188 -25.50 12.72 -24.26
N LYS A 189 -25.08 12.63 -25.53
CA LYS A 189 -23.86 13.27 -26.04
C LYS A 189 -23.88 14.79 -25.88
N GLU A 190 -25.02 15.45 -26.14
CA GLU A 190 -25.11 16.90 -25.95
C GLU A 190 -24.93 17.31 -24.48
N VAL A 191 -25.49 16.52 -23.55
CA VAL A 191 -25.32 16.74 -22.11
C VAL A 191 -23.87 16.49 -21.72
N GLU A 192 -23.29 15.39 -22.20
CA GLU A 192 -21.89 15.03 -21.96
C GLU A 192 -20.93 16.14 -22.41
N GLU A 193 -21.09 16.66 -23.63
CA GLU A 193 -20.24 17.75 -24.15
C GLU A 193 -20.37 19.03 -23.32
N LYS A 194 -21.58 19.36 -22.84
CA LYS A 194 -21.78 20.47 -21.90
C LYS A 194 -21.07 20.23 -20.57
N ILE A 195 -21.10 19.00 -20.04
CA ILE A 195 -20.38 18.63 -18.81
C ILE A 195 -18.86 18.69 -19.03
N LYS A 196 -18.37 18.19 -20.17
CA LYS A 196 -16.96 18.23 -20.56
C LYS A 196 -16.45 19.67 -20.67
N ALA A 197 -17.21 20.56 -21.30
CA ALA A 197 -16.86 21.98 -21.37
C ALA A 197 -16.74 22.63 -19.98
N LYS A 198 -17.63 22.27 -19.04
CA LYS A 198 -17.52 22.73 -17.65
C LYS A 198 -16.32 22.14 -16.92
N TYR A 199 -15.96 20.90 -17.21
CA TYR A 199 -14.77 20.26 -16.65
C TYR A 199 -13.48 20.93 -17.12
N GLU A 200 -13.39 21.21 -18.43
CA GLU A 200 -12.25 21.93 -19.02
C GLU A 200 -12.17 23.38 -18.52
N LEU A 201 -13.31 24.04 -18.27
CA LEU A 201 -13.35 25.35 -17.64
C LEU A 201 -12.80 25.29 -16.20
N PHE A 202 -13.23 24.30 -15.41
CA PHE A 202 -12.70 24.05 -14.07
C PHE A 202 -11.16 23.91 -14.09
N LYS A 203 -10.63 23.03 -14.95
CA LYS A 203 -9.17 22.83 -15.06
C LYS A 203 -8.45 24.13 -15.41
N ARG A 204 -8.96 24.84 -16.42
CA ARG A 204 -8.39 26.12 -16.87
C ARG A 204 -8.41 27.19 -15.78
N ASN A 205 -9.48 27.28 -14.99
CA ASN A 205 -9.57 28.25 -13.89
C ASN A 205 -8.49 28.00 -12.85
N VAL A 206 -8.27 26.75 -12.47
CA VAL A 206 -7.23 26.36 -11.51
C VAL A 206 -5.83 26.58 -12.08
N GLU A 207 -5.59 26.27 -13.35
CA GLU A 207 -4.27 26.45 -13.99
C GLU A 207 -3.92 27.94 -14.21
N LYS A 208 -4.91 28.81 -14.43
CA LYS A 208 -4.71 30.22 -14.76
C LYS A 208 -4.95 31.20 -13.61
N CYS A 209 -5.27 30.72 -12.40
CA CYS A 209 -5.61 31.59 -11.28
C CYS A 209 -4.42 32.45 -10.76
N GLY A 210 -3.19 32.08 -11.11
CA GLY A 210 -1.98 32.80 -10.68
C GLY A 210 -1.71 32.73 -9.17
N ILE A 211 -2.40 31.84 -8.45
CA ILE A 211 -2.22 31.63 -7.01
C ILE A 211 -0.95 30.81 -6.79
N ASP A 212 -0.15 31.23 -5.81
CA ASP A 212 1.09 30.56 -5.42
C ASP A 212 0.82 29.14 -4.88
N ASP A 213 1.66 28.20 -5.31
CA ASP A 213 1.62 26.78 -4.97
C ASP A 213 2.56 26.43 -3.80
N SER A 214 2.95 27.42 -2.99
CA SER A 214 3.87 27.22 -1.89
C SER A 214 3.27 26.44 -0.72
N VAL A 215 4.15 25.75 0.00
CA VAL A 215 3.84 25.02 1.23
C VAL A 215 4.10 25.92 2.44
N ALA A 216 3.07 26.16 3.24
CA ALA A 216 3.13 27.01 4.42
C ALA A 216 3.55 26.20 5.67
N HIS A 217 4.84 26.18 6.02
CA HIS A 217 5.34 25.39 7.17
C HIS A 217 5.00 25.97 8.55
N ASN A 218 4.56 27.22 8.63
CA ASN A 218 4.11 27.88 9.85
C ASN A 218 2.77 28.58 9.59
N ARG A 219 1.69 28.08 10.18
CA ARG A 219 0.34 28.60 9.93
C ARG A 219 -0.65 28.23 11.05
N PRO A 220 -1.69 29.06 11.29
CA PRO A 220 -2.83 28.68 12.13
C PRO A 220 -3.65 27.56 11.46
N PRO A 221 -4.55 26.89 12.20
CA PRO A 221 -5.50 25.98 11.58
C PRO A 221 -6.51 26.76 10.72
N HIS A 222 -6.84 26.23 9.54
CA HIS A 222 -7.92 26.73 8.67
C HIS A 222 -8.91 25.61 8.39
N ILE A 223 -10.18 25.86 8.67
CA ILE A 223 -11.26 24.91 8.40
C ILE A 223 -12.37 25.66 7.69
N GLU A 224 -12.82 25.11 6.57
CA GLU A 224 -13.85 25.72 5.75
C GLU A 224 -14.80 24.66 5.23
N VAL A 225 -16.10 24.88 5.47
CA VAL A 225 -17.15 24.10 4.82
C VAL A 225 -17.36 24.72 3.46
N ILE A 226 -17.04 23.97 2.42
CA ILE A 226 -17.08 24.46 1.05
C ILE A 226 -18.53 24.41 0.58
N HIS A 227 -19.13 25.58 0.50
CA HIS A 227 -20.43 25.79 -0.12
C HIS A 227 -20.24 26.37 -1.52
N ASP A 228 -21.26 26.24 -2.35
CA ASP A 228 -21.25 26.92 -3.63
C ASP A 228 -21.53 28.42 -3.44
N ILE A 229 -20.66 29.24 -4.03
CA ILE A 229 -20.67 30.71 -4.00
C ILE A 229 -21.93 31.30 -4.71
N ASN A 230 -22.56 30.54 -5.62
CA ASN A 230 -23.68 30.95 -6.46
C ASN A 230 -25.06 30.47 -5.94
N LYS A 231 -25.27 30.37 -4.62
CA LYS A 231 -26.57 29.93 -4.08
C LYS A 231 -27.58 31.08 -4.00
N HIS A 232 -28.52 31.12 -4.94
CA HIS A 232 -29.84 31.75 -4.72
C HIS A 232 -30.82 30.68 -4.26
N GLY A 233 -31.49 30.91 -3.13
CA GLY A 233 -32.30 29.93 -2.41
C GLY A 233 -33.45 29.36 -3.25
N GLY A 234 -33.41 28.05 -3.50
CA GLY A 234 -34.51 27.27 -4.04
C GLY A 234 -34.50 25.87 -3.40
N ASN A 235 -35.68 25.25 -3.27
CA ASN A 235 -35.84 23.89 -2.75
C ASN A 235 -35.09 22.89 -3.65
N GLU A 236 -34.15 22.15 -3.07
CA GLU A 236 -33.33 21.16 -3.79
C GLU A 236 -34.10 19.86 -4.01
N ASP A 237 -34.21 19.43 -5.26
CA ASP A 237 -34.65 18.08 -5.64
C ASP A 237 -33.59 17.04 -5.18
N ASP A 238 -33.98 15.80 -4.87
CA ASP A 238 -33.08 14.77 -4.32
C ASP A 238 -31.87 14.51 -5.24
N GLN A 239 -32.03 14.74 -6.56
CA GLN A 239 -30.95 14.60 -7.53
C GLN A 239 -29.84 15.65 -7.41
N THR A 240 -30.14 16.81 -6.82
CA THR A 240 -29.22 17.97 -6.72
C THR A 240 -28.46 18.06 -5.40
N LYS A 241 -28.84 17.26 -4.39
CA LYS A 241 -28.18 17.25 -3.08
C LYS A 241 -26.70 16.89 -3.19
N MET A 242 -25.81 17.68 -2.57
CA MET A 242 -24.38 17.40 -2.54
C MET A 242 -23.96 16.89 -1.15
N PRO A 243 -22.99 15.94 -1.08
CA PRO A 243 -22.33 15.57 0.17
C PRO A 243 -21.69 16.78 0.87
N LEU A 244 -21.55 16.71 2.19
CA LEU A 244 -20.81 17.69 2.97
C LEU A 244 -19.36 17.71 2.48
N LEU A 245 -18.83 18.89 2.16
CA LEU A 245 -17.48 19.07 1.67
C LEU A 245 -16.70 19.99 2.62
N VAL A 246 -15.63 19.49 3.24
CA VAL A 246 -14.88 20.23 4.26
C VAL A 246 -13.40 20.27 3.90
N TYR A 247 -12.85 21.47 3.78
CA TYR A 247 -11.41 21.70 3.71
C TYR A 247 -10.83 21.81 5.11
N VAL A 248 -9.73 21.11 5.38
CA VAL A 248 -9.02 21.14 6.65
C VAL A 248 -7.53 21.35 6.40
N SER A 249 -7.00 22.49 6.85
CA SER A 249 -5.56 22.67 7.03
C SER A 249 -5.27 22.78 8.53
N ARG A 250 -4.61 21.75 9.08
CA ARG A 250 -4.21 21.72 10.48
C ARG A 250 -3.11 22.75 10.78
N GLU A 251 -3.05 23.19 12.03
CA GLU A 251 -1.99 24.09 12.48
C GLU A 251 -0.63 23.42 12.32
N LYS A 252 0.35 24.17 11.82
CA LYS A 252 1.75 23.76 11.81
C LYS A 252 2.60 24.86 12.42
N ARG A 253 3.47 24.45 13.35
CA ARG A 253 4.47 25.30 14.00
C ARG A 253 5.83 24.60 13.93
N PRO A 254 6.94 25.30 13.63
CA PRO A 254 8.26 24.67 13.53
C PRO A 254 8.71 23.93 14.80
N SER A 255 8.24 24.36 15.98
CA SER A 255 8.58 23.76 17.28
C SER A 255 7.81 22.46 17.61
N TYR A 256 6.77 22.11 16.82
CA TYR A 256 5.92 20.96 17.10
C TYR A 256 6.07 19.86 16.04
N PRO A 257 6.17 18.58 16.44
CA PRO A 257 6.26 17.48 15.49
C PRO A 257 4.95 17.33 14.72
N HIS A 258 4.99 17.42 13.39
CA HIS A 258 3.77 17.40 12.57
C HIS A 258 3.22 15.99 12.31
N ARG A 259 3.94 14.89 12.63
CA ARG A 259 3.47 13.49 12.58
C ARG A 259 2.91 13.00 11.22
N PHE A 260 3.28 13.65 10.13
CA PHE A 260 2.90 13.33 8.73
C PHE A 260 1.40 12.99 8.59
N LYS A 261 1.09 11.98 7.76
CA LYS A 261 -0.26 11.52 7.50
C LYS A 261 -1.00 11.01 8.74
N ALA A 262 -0.30 10.41 9.71
CA ALA A 262 -0.92 10.00 10.99
C ALA A 262 -1.52 11.20 11.74
N GLY A 263 -0.78 12.31 11.81
CA GLY A 263 -1.25 13.55 12.42
C GLY A 263 -2.42 14.16 11.65
N ALA A 264 -2.38 14.14 10.31
CA ALA A 264 -3.48 14.61 9.47
C ALA A 264 -4.76 13.78 9.72
N LEU A 265 -4.66 12.45 9.69
CA LEU A 265 -5.78 11.55 9.95
C LEU A 265 -6.34 11.71 11.37
N ASN A 266 -5.49 11.88 12.39
CA ASN A 266 -5.96 12.12 13.76
C ASN A 266 -6.67 13.47 13.92
N ALA A 267 -6.20 14.53 13.25
CA ALA A 267 -6.90 15.80 13.22
C ALA A 267 -8.27 15.66 12.52
N LEU A 268 -8.32 14.97 11.37
CA LEU A 268 -9.57 14.69 10.66
C LEU A 268 -10.55 13.86 11.50
N LEU A 269 -10.09 12.87 12.29
CA LEU A 269 -10.94 12.08 13.19
C LEU A 269 -11.66 12.95 14.23
N ARG A 270 -10.95 13.96 14.76
CA ARG A 270 -11.51 14.90 15.73
C ARG A 270 -12.48 15.88 15.08
N VAL A 271 -12.05 16.52 13.99
CA VAL A 271 -12.87 17.49 13.24
C VAL A 271 -14.16 16.85 12.73
N SER A 272 -14.06 15.70 12.05
CA SER A 272 -15.24 14.96 11.60
C SER A 272 -16.12 14.51 12.76
N GLY A 273 -15.53 14.20 13.93
CA GLY A 273 -16.25 13.77 15.12
C GLY A 273 -17.25 14.78 15.68
N ILE A 274 -17.06 16.08 15.46
CA ILE A 274 -18.01 17.12 15.89
C ILE A 274 -18.85 17.72 14.75
N MET A 275 -18.59 17.27 13.51
CA MET A 275 -19.29 17.71 12.30
C MET A 275 -20.28 16.62 11.84
N SER A 276 -19.85 15.69 11.01
CA SER A 276 -20.68 14.59 10.50
C SER A 276 -20.83 13.42 11.46
N ASN A 277 -19.82 13.21 12.31
CA ASN A 277 -19.67 12.11 13.27
C ASN A 277 -20.02 10.72 12.70
N ALA A 278 -19.56 10.43 11.47
CA ALA A 278 -19.87 9.15 10.84
C ALA A 278 -19.21 7.97 11.60
N PRO A 279 -19.91 6.83 11.76
CA PRO A 279 -19.34 5.63 12.37
C PRO A 279 -18.34 4.91 11.46
N TYR A 280 -18.36 5.18 10.15
CA TYR A 280 -17.45 4.57 9.18
C TYR A 280 -16.66 5.63 8.42
N ILE A 281 -15.43 5.26 8.07
CA ILE A 281 -14.47 6.16 7.43
C ILE A 281 -13.86 5.46 6.23
N LEU A 282 -13.93 6.08 5.05
CA LEU A 282 -13.10 5.73 3.90
C LEU A 282 -11.83 6.59 3.95
N VAL A 283 -10.66 5.97 3.89
CA VAL A 283 -9.39 6.71 3.76
C VAL A 283 -8.80 6.52 2.37
N LEU A 284 -8.44 7.63 1.73
CA LEU A 284 -7.82 7.67 0.41
C LEU A 284 -6.53 8.50 0.42
N ASP A 285 -5.53 8.02 -0.31
CA ASP A 285 -4.47 8.88 -0.81
C ASP A 285 -5.03 9.83 -1.90
N CYS A 286 -4.43 11.01 -2.04
CA CYS A 286 -4.88 12.02 -3.01
C CYS A 286 -4.83 11.55 -4.48
N ASP A 287 -3.99 10.57 -4.79
CA ASP A 287 -3.81 9.97 -6.11
C ASP A 287 -4.64 8.68 -6.30
N MET A 288 -5.56 8.36 -5.39
CA MET A 288 -6.40 7.16 -5.43
C MET A 288 -7.89 7.50 -5.48
N TYR A 289 -8.41 7.64 -6.71
CA TYR A 289 -9.79 8.03 -6.94
C TYR A 289 -10.76 6.84 -6.87
N CYS A 290 -12.03 7.14 -6.58
CA CYS A 290 -13.13 6.18 -6.60
C CYS A 290 -13.51 5.84 -8.04
N ASN A 291 -13.27 4.61 -8.49
CA ASN A 291 -13.56 4.15 -9.84
C ASN A 291 -14.86 3.33 -9.97
N ASP A 292 -15.23 2.57 -8.93
CA ASP A 292 -16.54 1.93 -8.83
C ASP A 292 -17.33 2.64 -7.73
N PRO A 293 -18.51 3.21 -8.03
CA PRO A 293 -19.25 3.99 -7.05
C PRO A 293 -19.86 3.16 -5.94
N SER A 294 -19.98 1.83 -6.14
CA SER A 294 -20.63 0.95 -5.19
C SER A 294 -19.72 0.52 -4.02
N SER A 295 -18.47 0.96 -3.97
CA SER A 295 -17.46 0.56 -2.97
C SER A 295 -17.95 0.71 -1.53
N ALA A 296 -18.71 1.77 -1.22
CA ALA A 296 -19.28 2.02 0.10
C ALA A 296 -20.30 0.94 0.46
N LYS A 297 -21.26 0.66 -0.42
CA LYS A 297 -22.25 -0.41 -0.23
C LYS A 297 -21.58 -1.78 -0.13
N GLN A 298 -20.58 -2.06 -0.97
CA GLN A 298 -19.80 -3.30 -0.90
C GLN A 298 -19.11 -3.49 0.47
N ALA A 299 -18.55 -2.44 1.05
CA ALA A 299 -17.98 -2.49 2.40
C ALA A 299 -19.06 -2.69 3.48
N MET A 300 -20.21 -2.04 3.32
CA MET A 300 -21.35 -2.17 4.24
C MET A 300 -21.92 -3.59 4.27
N CYS A 301 -21.79 -4.39 3.19
CA CYS A 301 -22.13 -5.82 3.23
C CYS A 301 -21.42 -6.59 4.35
N PHE A 302 -20.23 -6.16 4.77
CA PHE A 302 -19.50 -6.77 5.88
C PHE A 302 -19.75 -6.06 7.21
N HIS A 303 -19.74 -4.73 7.22
CA HIS A 303 -19.93 -3.93 8.44
C HIS A 303 -21.35 -4.01 9.01
N LEU A 304 -22.34 -4.31 8.18
CA LEU A 304 -23.74 -4.48 8.59
C LEU A 304 -24.15 -5.95 8.73
N ASP A 305 -23.25 -6.91 8.49
CA ASP A 305 -23.51 -8.32 8.78
C ASP A 305 -23.51 -8.54 10.31
N PRO A 306 -24.63 -8.96 10.93
CA PRO A 306 -24.70 -9.18 12.38
C PRO A 306 -23.65 -10.18 12.89
N ASN A 307 -23.25 -11.15 12.07
CA ASN A 307 -22.28 -12.17 12.46
C ASN A 307 -20.84 -11.69 12.41
N LYS A 308 -20.57 -10.58 11.71
CA LYS A 308 -19.20 -10.10 11.48
C LYS A 308 -18.94 -8.70 12.01
N SER A 309 -19.95 -7.85 12.10
CA SER A 309 -19.80 -6.44 12.47
C SER A 309 -19.06 -6.27 13.80
N SER A 310 -19.43 -7.01 14.83
CA SER A 310 -18.91 -6.83 16.20
C SER A 310 -17.39 -7.02 16.30
N SER A 311 -16.79 -7.87 15.46
CA SER A 311 -15.34 -8.11 15.44
C SER A 311 -14.61 -7.39 14.29
N LEU A 312 -15.32 -6.76 13.35
CA LEU A 312 -14.73 -6.16 12.15
C LEU A 312 -14.26 -4.71 12.39
N SER A 313 -12.98 -4.47 12.15
CA SER A 313 -12.39 -3.12 12.18
C SER A 313 -12.41 -2.44 10.81
N PHE A 314 -11.97 -3.11 9.74
CA PHE A 314 -11.93 -2.51 8.41
C PHE A 314 -12.09 -3.51 7.27
N VAL A 315 -12.58 -3.00 6.13
CA VAL A 315 -12.62 -3.69 4.84
C VAL A 315 -11.59 -3.04 3.92
N GLN A 316 -10.58 -3.81 3.49
CA GLN A 316 -9.51 -3.37 2.60
C GLN A 316 -9.81 -3.80 1.15
N PHE A 317 -9.69 -2.85 0.22
CA PHE A 317 -9.68 -3.11 -1.22
C PHE A 317 -8.24 -3.15 -1.77
N PRO A 318 -7.96 -3.81 -2.90
CA PRO A 318 -6.64 -3.76 -3.52
C PRO A 318 -6.28 -2.34 -3.98
N GLN A 319 -4.99 -1.99 -3.92
CA GLN A 319 -4.49 -0.85 -4.68
C GLN A 319 -4.25 -1.30 -6.12
N ILE A 320 -4.95 -0.66 -7.06
CA ILE A 320 -4.84 -0.95 -8.48
C ILE A 320 -4.46 0.36 -9.17
N PHE A 321 -3.57 0.27 -10.15
CA PHE A 321 -3.00 1.46 -10.80
C PHE A 321 -3.33 1.47 -12.28
N TYR A 322 -3.71 2.63 -12.82
CA TYR A 322 -4.12 2.76 -14.22
C TYR A 322 -2.94 2.94 -15.19
N ASN A 323 -1.78 3.37 -14.69
CA ASN A 323 -0.58 3.71 -15.48
C ASN A 323 0.49 2.58 -15.49
N VAL A 324 0.10 1.33 -15.21
CA VAL A 324 1.03 0.21 -15.27
C VAL A 324 1.29 -0.20 -16.72
N SER A 325 2.56 -0.20 -17.13
CA SER A 325 3.01 -0.73 -18.42
C SER A 325 2.56 -2.19 -18.59
N LYS A 326 2.21 -2.56 -19.83
CA LYS A 326 1.94 -3.97 -20.22
C LYS A 326 3.11 -4.91 -19.91
N ASN A 327 4.33 -4.37 -19.82
CA ASN A 327 5.54 -5.14 -19.50
C ASN A 327 5.85 -5.20 -17.99
N ASP A 328 5.23 -4.34 -17.17
CA ASP A 328 5.36 -4.21 -15.70
C ASP A 328 6.74 -4.61 -15.12
N ILE A 329 7.81 -4.05 -15.67
CA ILE A 329 9.19 -4.42 -15.31
C ILE A 329 9.58 -4.00 -13.89
N TYR A 330 8.81 -3.10 -13.27
CA TYR A 330 9.03 -2.61 -11.91
C TYR A 330 8.18 -3.34 -10.86
N ASP A 331 7.33 -4.29 -11.27
CA ASP A 331 6.34 -4.93 -10.39
C ASP A 331 5.49 -3.85 -9.67
N GLY A 332 4.97 -2.91 -10.46
CA GLY A 332 4.14 -1.80 -10.01
C GLY A 332 2.73 -2.26 -9.61
N GLN A 333 2.24 -3.38 -10.15
CA GLN A 333 0.98 -3.99 -9.70
C GLN A 333 1.08 -4.59 -8.29
N ALA A 334 2.29 -4.89 -7.81
CA ALA A 334 2.52 -5.64 -6.58
C ALA A 334 1.63 -6.91 -6.50
N ARG A 335 1.56 -7.65 -7.60
CA ARG A 335 0.61 -8.76 -7.81
C ARG A 335 0.64 -9.78 -6.68
N SER A 336 1.83 -10.15 -6.23
CA SER A 336 2.03 -11.06 -5.09
C SER A 336 1.37 -10.54 -3.80
N ALA A 337 1.36 -9.24 -3.54
CA ALA A 337 0.65 -8.72 -2.36
C ALA A 337 -0.87 -8.92 -2.51
N PHE A 338 -1.45 -8.39 -3.59
CA PHE A 338 -2.91 -8.25 -3.71
C PHE A 338 -3.64 -9.49 -4.24
N LYS A 339 -3.00 -10.34 -5.04
CA LYS A 339 -3.62 -11.57 -5.59
C LYS A 339 -3.20 -12.85 -4.86
N THR A 340 -2.18 -12.81 -4.01
CA THR A 340 -1.74 -14.01 -3.28
C THR A 340 -1.73 -13.81 -1.77
N LYS A 341 -0.90 -12.91 -1.25
CA LYS A 341 -0.71 -12.75 0.20
C LYS A 341 -1.97 -12.27 0.92
N TYR A 342 -2.64 -11.25 0.41
CA TYR A 342 -3.82 -10.66 1.09
C TYR A 342 -5.00 -11.65 1.16
N GLN A 343 -5.21 -12.45 0.11
CA GLN A 343 -6.18 -13.55 0.12
C GLN A 343 -5.82 -14.63 1.15
N GLY A 344 -4.53 -14.87 1.36
CA GLY A 344 -4.00 -15.75 2.41
C GLY A 344 -4.31 -15.25 3.81
N MET A 345 -3.97 -13.98 4.08
CA MET A 345 -4.25 -13.33 5.37
C MET A 345 -5.75 -13.25 5.66
N ASP A 346 -6.57 -13.01 4.64
CA ASP A 346 -8.03 -12.93 4.77
C ASP A 346 -8.68 -14.24 5.21
N GLY A 347 -8.04 -15.38 4.93
CA GLY A 347 -8.49 -16.67 5.45
C GLY A 347 -8.01 -16.97 6.86
N LEU A 348 -7.17 -16.12 7.44
CA LEU A 348 -6.80 -16.12 8.85
C LEU A 348 -7.69 -15.10 9.60
N ARG A 349 -7.19 -13.88 9.86
CA ARG A 349 -7.93 -12.81 10.58
C ARG A 349 -8.09 -11.52 9.77
N GLY A 350 -7.69 -11.52 8.50
CA GLY A 350 -7.78 -10.36 7.61
C GLY A 350 -6.43 -9.77 7.20
N PRO A 351 -6.41 -8.97 6.11
CA PRO A 351 -5.19 -8.40 5.54
C PRO A 351 -4.58 -7.28 6.41
N VAL A 352 -3.40 -6.81 6.00
CA VAL A 352 -2.84 -5.56 6.50
C VAL A 352 -3.55 -4.36 5.88
N CYS A 353 -3.74 -3.29 6.65
CA CYS A 353 -4.25 -2.02 6.13
C CYS A 353 -3.17 -1.32 5.28
N SER A 354 -3.49 -1.04 4.02
CA SER A 354 -2.48 -0.73 2.99
C SER A 354 -2.22 0.76 2.75
N GLY A 355 -2.87 1.67 3.49
CA GLY A 355 -2.66 3.12 3.35
C GLY A 355 -3.79 3.88 2.67
N THR A 356 -4.57 3.20 1.83
CA THR A 356 -5.64 3.77 1.02
C THR A 356 -6.68 2.70 0.67
N GLY A 357 -7.87 3.12 0.24
CA GLY A 357 -8.92 2.23 -0.27
C GLY A 357 -9.46 1.28 0.79
N TYR A 358 -9.63 1.76 2.03
CA TYR A 358 -10.19 0.96 3.13
C TYR A 358 -11.31 1.69 3.86
N TYR A 359 -12.37 0.93 4.18
CA TYR A 359 -13.48 1.40 5.01
C TYR A 359 -13.31 0.89 6.43
N LEU A 360 -12.98 1.81 7.35
CA LEU A 360 -12.71 1.56 8.75
C LEU A 360 -13.91 1.93 9.63
N LYS A 361 -14.20 1.10 10.62
CA LYS A 361 -15.14 1.38 11.72
C LYS A 361 -14.45 2.30 12.73
N LYS A 362 -14.92 3.55 12.84
CA LYS A 362 -14.30 4.63 13.62
C LYS A 362 -14.03 4.22 15.06
N GLN A 363 -15.00 3.55 15.70
CA GLN A 363 -14.90 3.06 17.08
C GLN A 363 -13.69 2.15 17.32
N SER A 364 -13.25 1.38 16.32
CA SER A 364 -12.10 0.47 16.47
C SER A 364 -10.79 1.19 16.77
N LEU A 365 -10.67 2.48 16.41
CA LEU A 365 -9.51 3.31 16.72
C LEU A 365 -9.45 3.76 18.18
N TYR A 366 -10.52 3.57 18.94
CA TYR A 366 -10.66 4.01 20.32
C TYR A 366 -10.63 2.80 21.27
N CYS A 367 -11.29 1.69 20.93
CA CYS A 367 -11.44 0.56 21.84
C CYS A 367 -11.01 -0.81 21.28
N SER A 368 -11.18 -1.85 22.08
CA SER A 368 -11.07 -3.26 21.69
C SER A 368 -12.46 -3.84 21.35
N PRO A 369 -12.59 -4.87 20.50
CA PRO A 369 -13.89 -5.41 20.13
C PRO A 369 -14.61 -6.02 21.34
N ASN A 370 -15.93 -5.85 21.40
CA ASN A 370 -16.81 -6.40 22.44
C ASN A 370 -16.44 -6.01 23.88
N LYS A 371 -15.72 -4.90 24.07
CA LYS A 371 -15.41 -4.33 25.39
C LYS A 371 -15.96 -2.92 25.48
N GLU A 372 -16.36 -2.53 26.69
CA GLU A 372 -16.65 -1.13 26.98
C GLU A 372 -15.39 -0.28 26.75
N ASP A 373 -15.59 0.95 26.29
CA ASP A 373 -14.48 1.86 26.03
C ASP A 373 -13.98 2.45 27.34
N GLU A 374 -12.98 1.78 27.93
CA GLU A 374 -12.31 2.20 29.16
C GLU A 374 -11.79 3.66 29.07
N PHE A 375 -11.44 4.14 27.87
CA PHE A 375 -10.94 5.50 27.70
C PHE A 375 -12.02 6.57 27.92
N LEU A 376 -13.31 6.22 27.82
CA LEU A 376 -14.42 7.15 28.06
C LEU A 376 -14.65 7.46 29.54
N HIS A 377 -14.18 6.63 30.48
CA HIS A 377 -14.29 6.94 31.92
C HIS A 377 -13.51 8.20 32.29
N GLU A 378 -12.32 8.38 31.72
CA GLU A 378 -11.48 9.58 31.87
C GLU A 378 -11.36 10.33 30.52
N ALA A 379 -12.48 10.56 29.84
CA ALA A 379 -12.50 11.08 28.46
C ALA A 379 -11.66 12.36 28.29
N GLN A 380 -11.75 13.31 29.23
CA GLN A 380 -11.00 14.56 29.16
C GLN A 380 -9.48 14.36 29.15
N LYS A 381 -8.98 13.40 29.92
CA LYS A 381 -7.56 13.06 30.01
C LYS A 381 -7.09 12.28 28.77
N ASN A 382 -7.93 11.39 28.26
CA ASN A 382 -7.56 10.49 27.17
C ASN A 382 -7.70 11.13 25.78
N PHE A 383 -8.81 11.85 25.55
CA PHE A 383 -9.17 12.41 24.24
C PHE A 383 -8.92 13.93 24.13
N GLY A 384 -8.80 14.64 25.25
CA GLY A 384 -8.54 16.08 25.31
C GLY A 384 -9.68 16.88 25.94
N PHE A 385 -9.48 18.19 26.07
CA PHE A 385 -10.34 19.09 26.85
C PHE A 385 -11.67 19.46 26.18
N SER A 386 -11.86 19.17 24.90
CA SER A 386 -13.08 19.52 24.16
C SER A 386 -14.29 18.75 24.69
N SER A 387 -15.20 19.45 25.37
CA SER A 387 -16.46 18.86 25.86
C SER A 387 -17.35 18.38 24.71
N LYS A 388 -17.38 19.13 23.60
CA LYS A 388 -18.15 18.80 22.41
C LYS A 388 -17.66 17.53 21.73
N PHE A 389 -16.34 17.38 21.55
CA PHE A 389 -15.77 16.15 21.02
C PHE A 389 -15.98 14.96 21.97
N ASN A 390 -15.76 15.14 23.27
CA ASN A 390 -15.99 14.07 24.25
C ASN A 390 -17.45 13.62 24.30
N ALA A 391 -18.41 14.53 24.09
CA ALA A 391 -19.82 14.18 23.96
C ALA A 391 -20.11 13.40 22.67
N SER A 392 -19.46 13.74 21.55
CA SER A 392 -19.69 13.07 20.27
C SER A 392 -19.23 11.61 20.25
N LEU A 393 -18.22 11.27 21.07
CA LEU A 393 -17.74 9.89 21.24
C LEU A 393 -18.78 8.95 21.89
N LYS A 394 -19.66 9.48 22.74
CA LYS A 394 -20.71 8.68 23.41
C LYS A 394 -21.93 8.44 22.52
N GLY A 395 -22.14 9.30 21.52
CA GLY A 395 -23.34 9.32 20.67
C GLY A 395 -23.22 8.60 19.32
N SER A 396 -22.14 7.85 19.06
CA SER A 396 -21.81 7.30 17.74
C SER A 396 -22.81 6.29 17.17
N ASN A 397 -23.82 5.87 17.93
CA ASN A 397 -24.84 4.92 17.50
C ASN A 397 -26.22 5.53 17.17
N GLU A 398 -26.50 6.79 17.54
CA GLU A 398 -27.89 7.31 17.49
C GLU A 398 -28.06 8.74 16.99
N GLN A 399 -26.98 9.47 16.66
CA GLN A 399 -27.15 10.76 16.00
C GLN A 399 -27.41 10.56 14.51
N HIS A 400 -28.70 10.51 14.16
CA HIS A 400 -29.17 10.87 12.83
C HIS A 400 -28.41 12.13 12.40
N ILE A 401 -27.81 12.08 11.20
CA ILE A 401 -27.41 13.29 10.49
C ILE A 401 -28.68 14.10 10.33
N LYS A 402 -28.94 15.02 11.25
CA LYS A 402 -30.02 16.00 11.15
C LYS A 402 -29.73 16.73 9.85
N GLY A 403 -30.57 16.49 8.84
CA GLY A 403 -30.29 16.85 7.46
C GLY A 403 -29.75 18.27 7.36
N TYR A 404 -28.56 18.40 6.79
CA TYR A 404 -27.86 19.66 6.46
C TYR A 404 -28.33 20.90 7.22
N GLY A 405 -28.36 20.84 8.57
CA GLY A 405 -28.38 22.05 9.36
C GLY A 405 -27.04 22.76 9.11
N THR A 406 -27.07 24.04 8.79
CA THR A 406 -25.86 24.87 8.64
C THR A 406 -24.92 24.57 9.81
N ILE A 407 -23.72 24.05 9.55
CA ILE A 407 -22.71 23.81 10.59
C ILE A 407 -22.52 25.13 11.32
N SER A 408 -22.80 25.14 12.63
CA SER A 408 -22.82 26.38 13.39
C SER A 408 -21.43 26.99 13.48
N TYR A 409 -21.36 28.31 13.61
CA TYR A 409 -20.09 29.03 13.77
C TYR A 409 -19.30 28.47 14.98
N GLU A 410 -19.96 28.14 16.08
CA GLU A 410 -19.33 27.55 17.27
C GLU A 410 -18.73 26.17 16.97
N THR A 411 -19.36 25.39 16.08
CA THR A 411 -18.81 24.10 15.63
C THR A 411 -17.54 24.30 14.81
N LEU A 412 -17.49 25.34 13.97
CA LEU A 412 -16.31 25.67 13.17
C LEU A 412 -15.15 26.18 14.04
N GLU A 413 -15.43 27.06 15.00
CA GLU A 413 -14.39 27.52 15.94
C GLU A 413 -13.84 26.38 16.80
N GLU A 414 -14.71 25.50 17.32
CA GLU A 414 -14.28 24.30 18.05
C GLU A 414 -13.43 23.38 17.15
N ALA A 415 -13.82 23.20 15.88
CA ALA A 415 -13.05 22.38 14.95
C ALA A 415 -11.63 22.94 14.74
N LYS A 416 -11.48 24.28 14.66
CA LYS A 416 -10.16 24.91 14.54
C LYS A 416 -9.29 24.58 15.75
N ILE A 417 -9.87 24.60 16.96
CA ILE A 417 -9.20 24.18 18.21
C ILE A 417 -8.75 22.71 18.13
N LEU A 418 -9.61 21.80 17.66
CA LEU A 418 -9.29 20.37 17.48
C LEU A 418 -8.18 20.10 16.46
N ALA A 419 -7.97 21.03 15.52
CA ALA A 419 -6.93 20.97 14.49
C ALA A 419 -5.62 21.68 14.88
N THR A 420 -5.51 22.19 16.11
CA THR A 420 -4.27 22.79 16.62
C THR A 420 -3.18 21.75 16.87
N CYS A 421 -1.93 22.17 16.81
CA CYS A 421 -0.77 21.31 17.04
C CYS A 421 -0.56 20.95 18.52
N THR A 422 -1.21 21.69 19.42
CA THR A 422 -1.11 21.52 20.87
C THR A 422 -2.25 20.68 21.46
N PHE A 423 -3.34 20.45 20.73
CA PHE A 423 -4.52 19.72 21.22
C PHE A 423 -4.19 18.34 21.81
N GLU A 424 -3.22 17.65 21.21
CA GLU A 424 -2.87 16.27 21.58
C GLU A 424 -1.93 16.21 22.80
N GLN A 425 -1.45 17.34 23.32
CA GLN A 425 -0.55 17.38 24.47
C GLN A 425 -1.20 16.73 25.70
N ASN A 426 -0.42 15.88 26.38
CA ASN A 426 -0.86 15.15 27.58
C ASN A 426 -2.08 14.23 27.38
N THR A 427 -2.45 13.93 26.14
CA THR A 427 -3.51 12.96 25.81
C THR A 427 -2.94 11.59 25.40
N ARG A 428 -3.83 10.65 25.06
CA ARG A 428 -3.48 9.32 24.52
C ARG A 428 -3.44 9.26 22.99
N TRP A 429 -3.73 10.36 22.29
CA TRP A 429 -3.67 10.44 20.83
C TRP A 429 -2.29 10.06 20.29
N GLY A 430 -2.31 9.22 19.25
CA GLY A 430 -1.10 8.72 18.59
C GLY A 430 -0.28 7.71 19.39
N LYS A 431 -0.65 7.44 20.65
CA LYS A 431 -0.04 6.41 21.49
C LYS A 431 -0.93 5.17 21.55
N GLU A 432 -2.18 5.35 21.95
CA GLU A 432 -3.15 4.26 22.17
C GLU A 432 -4.48 4.51 21.43
N ILE A 433 -4.75 5.78 21.11
CA ILE A 433 -5.97 6.28 20.44
C ILE A 433 -5.61 6.82 19.06
N GLY A 434 -6.40 6.46 18.04
CA GLY A 434 -6.21 6.92 16.67
C GLY A 434 -5.07 6.22 15.94
N TYR A 435 -4.55 6.87 14.90
CA TYR A 435 -3.38 6.41 14.15
C TYR A 435 -2.11 6.62 14.97
N SER A 436 -1.32 5.56 15.13
CA SER A 436 -0.12 5.59 15.96
C SER A 436 1.00 6.44 15.34
N TYR A 437 1.77 7.11 16.21
CA TYR A 437 2.95 7.91 15.85
C TYR A 437 4.28 7.16 15.96
N ASP A 438 4.26 5.89 16.38
CA ASP A 438 5.46 5.06 16.57
C ASP A 438 6.06 4.55 15.24
N CYS A 439 5.35 4.68 14.11
CA CYS A 439 5.79 4.22 12.79
C CYS A 439 5.30 5.18 11.69
N LEU A 440 6.16 5.48 10.71
CA LEU A 440 5.80 6.34 9.56
C LEU A 440 4.94 5.63 8.50
N LEU A 441 4.61 4.35 8.71
CA LEU A 441 3.64 3.58 7.93
C LEU A 441 2.36 3.45 8.75
N GLU A 442 1.70 4.57 8.98
CA GLU A 442 0.65 4.71 9.99
C GLU A 442 -0.51 3.75 9.79
N SER A 443 -0.98 3.57 8.54
CA SER A 443 -2.07 2.66 8.21
C SER A 443 -1.68 1.19 8.40
N THR A 444 -0.48 0.80 7.94
CA THR A 444 0.03 -0.57 8.12
C THR A 444 0.17 -0.90 9.61
N PHE A 445 0.72 0.03 10.38
CA PHE A 445 0.95 -0.17 11.79
C PHE A 445 -0.35 -0.14 12.61
N ILE A 446 -1.31 0.75 12.31
CA ILE A 446 -2.62 0.71 12.99
C ILE A 446 -3.38 -0.58 12.66
N GLY A 447 -3.33 -1.07 11.42
CA GLY A 447 -3.92 -2.37 11.05
C GLY A 447 -3.37 -3.52 11.90
N TYR A 448 -2.04 -3.54 12.12
CA TYR A 448 -1.38 -4.48 13.02
C TYR A 448 -1.86 -4.34 14.47
N LEU A 449 -1.87 -3.11 15.01
CA LEU A 449 -2.29 -2.86 16.40
C LEU A 449 -3.76 -3.21 16.64
N LEU A 450 -4.65 -2.94 15.68
CA LEU A 450 -6.06 -3.32 15.77
C LEU A 450 -6.22 -4.85 15.87
N GLN A 451 -5.45 -5.61 15.09
CA GLN A 451 -5.49 -7.06 15.16
C GLN A 451 -4.87 -7.62 16.45
N CYS A 452 -3.85 -6.95 17.01
CA CYS A 452 -3.33 -7.21 18.36
C CYS A 452 -4.36 -6.92 19.46
N LYS A 453 -5.24 -5.93 19.26
CA LYS A 453 -6.36 -5.62 20.18
C LYS A 453 -7.52 -6.62 20.06
N GLY A 454 -7.48 -7.52 19.08
CA GLY A 454 -8.52 -8.54 18.87
C GLY A 454 -9.47 -8.26 17.71
N TRP A 455 -9.35 -7.11 17.03
CA TRP A 455 -10.15 -6.84 15.84
C TRP A 455 -9.77 -7.75 14.66
N GLU A 456 -10.72 -7.97 13.77
CA GLU A 456 -10.52 -8.62 12.47
C GLU A 456 -10.59 -7.59 11.35
N SER A 457 -10.15 -7.98 10.17
CA SER A 457 -10.34 -7.21 8.93
C SER A 457 -10.77 -8.12 7.78
N VAL A 458 -11.23 -7.53 6.70
CA VAL A 458 -11.67 -8.24 5.49
C VAL A 458 -10.94 -7.73 4.28
N TYR A 459 -10.59 -8.64 3.38
CA TYR A 459 -10.13 -8.29 2.03
C TYR A 459 -11.24 -8.51 1.00
N LEU A 460 -11.57 -7.48 0.22
CA LEU A 460 -12.46 -7.61 -0.93
C LEU A 460 -11.69 -7.26 -2.21
N TYR A 461 -11.59 -8.24 -3.11
CA TYR A 461 -11.03 -8.05 -4.45
C TYR A 461 -12.18 -8.06 -5.48
N PRO A 462 -12.75 -6.90 -5.83
CA PRO A 462 -13.88 -6.81 -6.74
C PRO A 462 -13.47 -7.08 -8.21
N LYS A 463 -14.45 -7.46 -9.05
CA LYS A 463 -14.21 -7.66 -10.49
C LYS A 463 -13.83 -6.35 -11.20
N ARG A 464 -14.54 -5.26 -10.92
CA ARG A 464 -14.17 -3.90 -11.30
C ARG A 464 -13.36 -3.28 -10.16
N PRO A 465 -12.17 -2.75 -10.40
CA PRO A 465 -11.41 -2.02 -9.39
C PRO A 465 -12.26 -0.90 -8.77
N CYS A 466 -12.45 -0.93 -7.44
CA CYS A 466 -13.17 0.14 -6.74
C CYS A 466 -12.36 1.42 -6.64
N PHE A 467 -11.05 1.30 -6.54
CA PHE A 467 -10.11 2.41 -6.43
C PHE A 467 -9.03 2.24 -7.50
N LEU A 468 -8.69 3.34 -8.16
CA LEU A 468 -7.62 3.40 -9.14
C LEU A 468 -6.70 4.57 -8.81
N GLY A 469 -5.40 4.36 -8.91
CA GLY A 469 -4.43 5.43 -8.72
C GLY A 469 -3.20 5.34 -9.60
N CYS A 470 -2.19 6.13 -9.25
CA CYS A 470 -0.96 6.28 -10.01
C CYS A 470 0.22 5.57 -9.29
N THR A 471 0.86 4.62 -9.97
CA THR A 471 2.09 3.99 -9.46
C THR A 471 3.33 4.76 -9.94
N THR A 472 4.45 4.52 -9.26
CA THR A 472 5.74 5.08 -9.68
C THR A 472 6.17 4.47 -11.03
N ILE A 473 6.55 5.34 -11.96
CA ILE A 473 6.97 4.94 -13.33
C ILE A 473 8.49 4.95 -13.49
N ASP A 474 9.22 5.37 -12.46
CA ASP A 474 10.68 5.42 -12.48
C ASP A 474 11.32 4.72 -11.29
N MET A 475 12.53 4.23 -11.54
CA MET A 475 13.27 3.39 -10.60
C MET A 475 13.64 4.16 -9.32
N LYS A 476 13.94 5.46 -9.41
CA LYS A 476 14.39 6.25 -8.26
C LYS A 476 13.26 6.34 -7.24
N ASP A 477 12.07 6.72 -7.68
CA ASP A 477 10.93 6.90 -6.79
C ASP A 477 10.44 5.55 -6.25
N ALA A 478 10.44 4.49 -7.07
CA ALA A 478 10.16 3.14 -6.61
C ALA A 478 11.14 2.66 -5.52
N MET A 479 12.45 2.91 -5.68
CA MET A 479 13.45 2.54 -4.68
C MET A 479 13.35 3.38 -3.41
N VAL A 480 13.11 4.69 -3.50
CA VAL A 480 12.92 5.55 -2.32
C VAL A 480 11.70 5.11 -1.51
N GLN A 481 10.60 4.79 -2.19
CA GLN A 481 9.39 4.29 -1.55
C GLN A 481 9.66 2.97 -0.82
N LEU A 482 10.29 2.00 -1.48
CA LEU A 482 10.61 0.72 -0.86
C LEU A 482 11.63 0.84 0.27
N MET A 483 12.62 1.73 0.15
CA MET A 483 13.60 2.01 1.21
C MET A 483 12.90 2.52 2.48
N LYS A 484 11.93 3.44 2.32
CA LYS A 484 11.10 3.92 3.44
C LYS A 484 10.34 2.75 4.09
N TRP A 485 9.66 1.93 3.28
CA TRP A 485 8.91 0.79 3.80
C TRP A 485 9.80 -0.19 4.56
N ALA A 486 10.94 -0.55 3.98
CA ALA A 486 11.90 -1.46 4.58
C ALA A 486 12.44 -0.93 5.91
N SER A 487 12.83 0.35 5.95
CA SER A 487 13.38 0.97 7.17
C SER A 487 12.38 0.96 8.33
N GLU A 488 11.12 1.33 8.07
CA GLU A 488 10.10 1.41 9.12
C GLU A 488 9.63 0.02 9.57
N LEU A 489 9.46 -0.93 8.65
CA LEU A 489 9.06 -2.30 8.97
C LEU A 489 10.14 -3.06 9.76
N VAL A 490 11.41 -2.89 9.41
CA VAL A 490 12.53 -3.48 10.15
C VAL A 490 12.61 -2.90 11.57
N GLN A 491 12.41 -1.58 11.73
CA GLN A 491 12.34 -0.96 13.06
C GLN A 491 11.22 -1.55 13.91
N VAL A 492 10.02 -1.73 13.34
CA VAL A 492 8.91 -2.41 14.04
C VAL A 492 9.30 -3.83 14.44
N GLY A 493 9.92 -4.59 13.52
CA GLY A 493 10.39 -5.96 13.75
C GLY A 493 11.33 -6.11 14.95
N PHE A 494 12.20 -5.12 15.20
CA PHE A 494 13.14 -5.12 16.33
C PHE A 494 12.69 -4.25 17.52
N SER A 495 11.46 -3.74 17.51
CA SER A 495 10.90 -2.93 18.60
C SER A 495 10.16 -3.78 19.64
N ARG A 496 9.65 -3.12 20.70
CA ARG A 496 8.70 -3.73 21.65
C ARG A 496 7.41 -4.23 20.99
N PHE A 497 7.10 -3.77 19.78
CA PHE A 497 5.94 -4.18 18.99
C PHE A 497 6.29 -5.24 17.94
N SER A 498 7.37 -5.99 18.15
CA SER A 498 7.76 -7.06 17.22
C SER A 498 6.62 -8.06 17.03
N PRO A 499 6.28 -8.41 15.77
CA PRO A 499 5.31 -9.46 15.50
C PRO A 499 5.68 -10.80 16.16
N LEU A 500 6.98 -11.10 16.31
CA LEU A 500 7.49 -12.34 16.90
C LEU A 500 7.51 -12.35 18.44
N THR A 501 7.10 -11.28 19.11
CA THR A 501 6.97 -11.30 20.57
C THR A 501 5.60 -10.73 20.96
N TYR A 502 5.42 -9.43 20.75
CA TYR A 502 4.17 -8.72 21.00
C TYR A 502 3.03 -9.30 20.14
N GLY A 503 3.26 -9.55 18.86
CA GLY A 503 2.25 -10.16 17.99
C GLY A 503 1.86 -11.57 18.44
N MET A 504 2.83 -12.48 18.63
CA MET A 504 2.54 -13.87 19.03
C MET A 504 1.82 -14.00 20.38
N SER A 505 2.01 -13.05 21.29
CA SER A 505 1.26 -13.00 22.56
C SER A 505 -0.17 -12.45 22.44
N ARG A 506 -0.55 -11.87 21.30
CA ARG A 506 -1.81 -11.13 21.09
C ARG A 506 -2.67 -11.67 19.95
N MET A 507 -2.11 -12.48 19.05
CA MET A 507 -2.82 -13.07 17.92
C MET A 507 -2.30 -14.49 17.63
N SER A 508 -2.99 -15.22 16.74
CA SER A 508 -2.56 -16.55 16.32
C SER A 508 -1.17 -16.54 15.70
N ILE A 509 -0.43 -17.63 15.87
CA ILE A 509 0.92 -17.81 15.33
C ILE A 509 0.93 -17.52 13.81
N LEU A 510 -0.04 -18.05 13.06
CA LEU A 510 -0.13 -17.82 11.62
C LEU A 510 -0.34 -16.34 11.27
N GLN A 511 -1.23 -15.61 11.98
CA GLN A 511 -1.43 -14.19 11.71
C GLN A 511 -0.17 -13.38 12.07
N SER A 512 0.47 -13.70 13.19
CA SER A 512 1.74 -13.08 13.60
C SER A 512 2.84 -13.33 12.57
N MET A 513 2.95 -14.54 12.02
CA MET A 513 3.90 -14.88 10.96
C MET A 513 3.70 -14.01 9.70
N CYS A 514 2.46 -13.69 9.32
CA CYS A 514 2.20 -12.77 8.21
C CYS A 514 2.78 -11.38 8.46
N TYR A 515 2.61 -10.80 9.66
CA TYR A 515 3.22 -9.51 10.00
C TYR A 515 4.75 -9.61 10.15
N ALA A 516 5.25 -10.70 10.73
CA ALA A 516 6.67 -10.97 10.82
C ALA A 516 7.30 -11.02 9.43
N TYR A 517 6.63 -11.61 8.43
CA TYR A 517 7.11 -11.61 7.06
C TYR A 517 7.34 -10.18 6.55
N PHE A 518 6.36 -9.27 6.71
CA PHE A 518 6.54 -7.88 6.30
C PHE A 518 7.67 -7.19 7.06
N ALA A 519 7.79 -7.44 8.38
CA ALA A 519 8.85 -6.86 9.20
C ALA A 519 10.26 -7.32 8.81
N PHE A 520 10.42 -8.61 8.46
CA PHE A 520 11.74 -9.22 8.31
C PHE A 520 12.14 -9.57 6.88
N THR A 521 11.23 -9.55 5.89
CA THR A 521 11.57 -9.95 4.51
C THR A 521 12.69 -9.12 3.90
N HIS A 522 12.87 -7.87 4.34
CA HIS A 522 13.93 -6.98 3.89
C HIS A 522 15.34 -7.45 4.29
N LEU A 523 15.46 -8.27 5.34
CA LEU A 523 16.73 -8.88 5.76
C LEU A 523 17.29 -9.83 4.70
N ASN A 524 16.46 -10.31 3.75
CA ASN A 524 16.95 -11.06 2.59
C ASN A 524 18.06 -10.33 1.81
N CYS A 525 18.20 -9.01 1.95
CA CYS A 525 19.34 -8.28 1.37
C CYS A 525 20.69 -8.89 1.79
N VAL A 526 20.82 -9.32 3.04
CA VAL A 526 22.05 -9.95 3.56
C VAL A 526 22.27 -11.30 2.89
N ALA A 527 21.26 -12.16 2.86
CA ALA A 527 21.36 -13.49 2.24
C ALA A 527 21.66 -13.40 0.74
N VAL A 528 21.01 -12.49 0.02
CA VAL A 528 21.24 -12.30 -1.43
C VAL A 528 22.63 -11.74 -1.72
N ILE A 529 23.15 -10.82 -0.90
CA ILE A 529 24.52 -10.31 -1.04
C ILE A 529 25.54 -11.43 -0.81
N LEU A 530 25.35 -12.25 0.22
CA LEU A 530 26.23 -13.39 0.50
C LEU A 530 26.21 -14.42 -0.63
N TYR A 531 25.03 -14.78 -1.15
CA TYR A 531 24.90 -15.65 -2.33
C TYR A 531 25.43 -15.04 -3.64
N GLY A 532 25.44 -13.71 -3.73
CA GLY A 532 25.98 -12.96 -4.87
C GLY A 532 27.48 -12.66 -4.77
N THR A 533 28.14 -13.02 -3.68
CA THR A 533 29.58 -12.78 -3.45
C THR A 533 30.36 -14.05 -3.14
N ILE A 534 29.92 -14.85 -2.15
CA ILE A 534 30.69 -15.98 -1.63
C ILE A 534 30.85 -17.09 -2.68
N PRO A 535 29.78 -17.59 -3.34
CA PRO A 535 29.95 -18.58 -4.41
C PRO A 535 30.80 -18.11 -5.58
N GLN A 536 30.76 -16.82 -5.91
CA GLN A 536 31.49 -16.21 -7.02
C GLN A 536 32.98 -16.15 -6.69
N LEU A 537 33.33 -15.69 -5.48
CA LEU A 537 34.72 -15.68 -5.01
C LEU A 537 35.28 -17.10 -4.90
N CYS A 538 34.49 -18.07 -4.41
CA CYS A 538 34.90 -19.47 -4.38
C CYS A 538 35.05 -20.07 -5.78
N PHE A 539 34.22 -19.69 -6.75
CA PHE A 539 34.39 -20.10 -8.15
C PHE A 539 35.69 -19.55 -8.74
N PHE A 540 36.01 -18.29 -8.44
CA PHE A 540 37.27 -17.66 -8.82
C PHE A 540 38.49 -18.39 -8.20
N THR A 541 38.41 -18.75 -6.92
CA THR A 541 39.50 -19.41 -6.19
C THR A 541 39.52 -20.93 -6.30
N GLY A 542 38.59 -21.55 -7.05
CA GLY A 542 38.52 -23.01 -7.22
C GLY A 542 38.15 -23.77 -5.94
N ILE A 543 37.45 -23.13 -5.01
CA ILE A 543 37.05 -23.72 -3.73
C ILE A 543 35.64 -24.31 -3.86
N PRO A 544 35.45 -25.63 -3.62
CA PRO A 544 34.14 -26.26 -3.74
C PRO A 544 33.22 -25.86 -2.56
N LEU A 545 32.02 -25.36 -2.88
CA LEU A 545 30.97 -25.04 -1.90
C LEU A 545 29.76 -25.98 -1.96
N TYR A 546 29.67 -26.78 -3.02
CA TYR A 546 28.60 -27.73 -3.24
C TYR A 546 29.18 -29.14 -3.32
N PRO A 547 28.39 -30.18 -3.01
CA PRO A 547 28.79 -31.56 -3.30
C PRO A 547 29.12 -31.73 -4.79
N LYS A 548 29.92 -32.75 -5.12
CA LYS A 548 30.16 -33.13 -6.51
C LYS A 548 28.84 -33.49 -7.18
N VAL A 549 28.71 -33.27 -8.49
CA VAL A 549 27.48 -33.65 -9.23
C VAL A 549 27.16 -35.15 -9.09
N SER A 550 28.19 -35.98 -8.96
CA SER A 550 28.12 -37.42 -8.71
C SER A 550 27.73 -37.80 -7.27
N ASP A 551 27.74 -36.85 -6.33
CA ASP A 551 27.41 -37.08 -4.93
C ASP A 551 25.88 -37.20 -4.70
N PRO A 552 25.40 -38.19 -3.93
CA PRO A 552 23.98 -38.37 -3.63
C PRO A 552 23.30 -37.16 -2.97
N TRP A 553 24.04 -36.24 -2.34
CA TRP A 553 23.52 -35.02 -1.74
C TRP A 553 23.35 -33.87 -2.72
N PHE A 554 24.01 -33.88 -3.88
CA PHE A 554 23.89 -32.81 -4.88
C PHE A 554 22.43 -32.55 -5.34
N PRO A 555 21.60 -33.59 -5.59
CA PRO A 555 20.19 -33.40 -5.93
C PRO A 555 19.40 -32.56 -4.92
N VAL A 556 19.73 -32.56 -3.63
CA VAL A 556 19.02 -31.77 -2.61
C VAL A 556 19.06 -30.27 -2.95
N PHE A 557 20.22 -29.76 -3.38
CA PHE A 557 20.40 -28.36 -3.77
C PHE A 557 19.58 -28.01 -5.02
N GLY A 558 19.62 -28.89 -6.03
CA GLY A 558 18.85 -28.73 -7.26
C GLY A 558 17.34 -28.76 -7.00
N ILE A 559 16.87 -29.66 -6.15
CA ILE A 559 15.46 -29.80 -5.77
C ILE A 559 14.94 -28.54 -5.10
N ILE A 560 15.69 -27.95 -4.16
CA ILE A 560 15.26 -26.72 -3.46
C ILE A 560 15.16 -25.55 -4.44
N PHE A 561 16.16 -25.38 -5.31
CA PHE A 561 16.16 -24.34 -6.33
C PHE A 561 14.94 -24.48 -7.26
N MET A 562 14.75 -25.67 -7.84
CA MET A 562 13.63 -25.94 -8.74
C MET A 562 12.29 -25.80 -8.04
N SER A 563 12.16 -26.29 -6.81
CA SER A 563 10.93 -26.21 -6.01
C SER A 563 10.54 -24.75 -5.72
N SER A 564 11.52 -23.88 -5.41
CA SER A 564 11.28 -22.43 -5.22
C SER A 564 10.82 -21.75 -6.51
N VAL A 565 11.51 -22.04 -7.62
CA VAL A 565 11.19 -21.48 -8.94
C VAL A 565 9.80 -21.91 -9.40
N CYS A 566 9.47 -23.20 -9.27
CA CYS A 566 8.17 -23.75 -9.64
C CYS A 566 7.03 -23.18 -8.81
N GLN A 567 7.22 -23.00 -7.49
CA GLN A 567 6.20 -22.38 -6.64
C GLN A 567 5.92 -20.94 -7.05
N HIS A 568 6.96 -20.15 -7.34
CA HIS A 568 6.78 -18.78 -7.81
C HIS A 568 6.07 -18.74 -9.17
N LEU A 569 6.48 -19.60 -10.10
CA LEU A 569 5.84 -19.70 -11.41
C LEU A 569 4.36 -20.08 -11.29
N TYR A 570 4.04 -21.08 -10.45
CA TYR A 570 2.66 -21.46 -10.15
C TYR A 570 1.86 -20.29 -9.59
N GLU A 571 2.40 -19.53 -8.63
CA GLU A 571 1.71 -18.36 -8.06
C GLU A 571 1.48 -17.25 -9.09
N VAL A 572 2.39 -17.06 -10.04
CA VAL A 572 2.21 -16.10 -11.14
C VAL A 572 1.09 -16.55 -12.06
N LEU A 573 1.19 -17.77 -12.60
CA LEU A 573 0.24 -18.32 -13.57
C LEU A 573 -1.18 -18.44 -12.98
N SER A 574 -1.31 -18.96 -11.75
CA SER A 574 -2.61 -19.12 -11.07
C SER A 574 -3.33 -17.80 -10.77
N SER A 575 -2.62 -16.68 -10.81
CA SER A 575 -3.18 -15.33 -10.61
C SER A 575 -3.40 -14.54 -11.90
N GLY A 576 -3.21 -15.19 -13.06
CA GLY A 576 -3.37 -14.62 -14.40
C GLY A 576 -2.13 -13.90 -14.95
N GLY A 577 -0.97 -14.07 -14.32
CA GLY A 577 0.31 -13.57 -14.85
C GLY A 577 0.88 -14.48 -15.93
N SER A 578 1.82 -13.96 -16.73
CA SER A 578 2.52 -14.73 -17.78
C SER A 578 3.88 -15.24 -17.31
N VAL A 579 4.52 -16.13 -18.08
CA VAL A 579 5.93 -16.52 -17.83
C VAL A 579 6.86 -15.30 -17.88
N ARG A 580 6.55 -14.31 -18.73
CA ARG A 580 7.27 -13.03 -18.77
C ARG A 580 7.11 -12.26 -17.46
N THR A 581 5.90 -12.25 -16.89
CA THR A 581 5.64 -11.65 -15.57
C THR A 581 6.48 -12.34 -14.49
N TRP A 582 6.52 -13.67 -14.48
CA TRP A 582 7.35 -14.45 -13.55
C TRP A 582 8.83 -14.06 -13.65
N TRP A 583 9.35 -13.96 -14.86
CA TRP A 583 10.73 -13.59 -15.12
C TRP A 583 11.05 -12.14 -14.71
N ASN A 584 10.14 -11.20 -14.96
CA ASN A 584 10.28 -9.81 -14.54
C ASN A 584 10.24 -9.68 -13.01
N GLU A 585 9.31 -10.37 -12.33
CA GLU A 585 9.21 -10.40 -10.87
C GLU A 585 10.48 -10.95 -10.22
N GLN A 586 11.10 -12.00 -10.79
CA GLN A 586 12.38 -12.53 -10.31
C GLN A 586 13.50 -11.50 -10.41
N ARG A 587 13.62 -10.82 -11.57
CA ARG A 587 14.63 -9.78 -11.80
C ARG A 587 14.47 -8.60 -10.85
N ILE A 588 13.27 -8.02 -10.80
CA ILE A 588 13.03 -6.84 -9.98
C ILE A 588 13.11 -7.14 -8.49
N TRP A 589 12.76 -8.35 -8.05
CA TRP A 589 12.94 -8.77 -6.66
C TRP A 589 14.40 -8.74 -6.23
N ILE A 590 15.32 -9.27 -7.06
CA ILE A 590 16.76 -9.21 -6.78
C ILE A 590 17.23 -7.75 -6.73
N ILE A 591 16.86 -6.95 -7.73
CA ILE A 591 17.26 -5.54 -7.79
C ILE A 591 16.76 -4.78 -6.56
N LYS A 592 15.47 -4.87 -6.23
CA LYS A 592 14.86 -4.25 -5.04
C LYS A 592 15.57 -4.69 -3.75
N THR A 593 15.94 -5.96 -3.67
CA THR A 593 16.56 -6.56 -2.48
C THR A 593 17.99 -6.06 -2.23
N VAL A 594 18.85 -6.04 -3.25
CA VAL A 594 20.25 -5.58 -3.10
C VAL A 594 20.40 -4.05 -3.10
N THR A 595 19.32 -3.32 -3.40
CA THR A 595 19.30 -1.86 -3.43
C THR A 595 18.43 -1.32 -2.29
N ALA A 596 17.16 -1.03 -2.53
CA ALA A 596 16.26 -0.37 -1.58
C ALA A 596 16.12 -1.11 -0.24
N CYS A 597 16.03 -2.44 -0.22
CA CYS A 597 15.97 -3.19 1.04
C CYS A 597 17.29 -3.09 1.82
N LEU A 598 18.45 -3.15 1.15
CA LEU A 598 19.76 -2.95 1.78
C LEU A 598 19.84 -1.57 2.44
N PHE A 599 19.56 -0.50 1.68
CA PHE A 599 19.59 0.85 2.21
C PHE A 599 18.54 1.07 3.30
N GLY A 600 17.37 0.44 3.20
CA GLY A 600 16.34 0.48 4.24
C GLY A 600 16.79 -0.17 5.55
N CYS A 601 17.45 -1.34 5.49
CA CYS A 601 18.01 -2.01 6.66
C CYS A 601 19.14 -1.18 7.30
N ILE A 602 20.00 -0.55 6.49
CA ILE A 602 21.05 0.36 6.99
C ILE A 602 20.42 1.58 7.66
N ASP A 603 19.42 2.20 7.03
CA ASP A 603 18.71 3.36 7.58
C ASP A 603 18.02 3.01 8.92
N ALA A 604 17.37 1.85 9.02
CA ALA A 604 16.79 1.35 10.26
C ALA A 604 17.85 1.20 11.38
N LEU A 605 19.02 0.65 11.04
CA LEU A 605 20.14 0.50 11.98
C LEU A 605 20.67 1.88 12.44
N LEU A 606 20.89 2.80 11.51
CA LEU A 606 21.39 4.15 11.81
C LEU A 606 20.40 4.94 12.68
N LYS A 607 19.10 4.83 12.42
CA LYS A 607 18.05 5.41 13.27
C LYS A 607 18.07 4.81 14.67
N ARG A 608 18.20 3.49 14.79
CA ARG A 608 18.28 2.79 16.08
C ARG A 608 19.52 3.20 16.89
N LEU A 609 20.64 3.46 16.23
CA LEU A 609 21.87 3.98 16.84
C LEU A 609 21.83 5.48 17.14
N GLY A 610 20.74 6.18 16.79
CA GLY A 610 20.61 7.63 16.99
C GLY A 610 21.43 8.49 16.01
N ILE A 611 22.05 7.88 14.99
CA ILE A 611 22.91 8.56 14.01
C ILE A 611 22.07 9.28 12.95
N ALA A 612 20.96 8.66 12.52
CA ALA A 612 20.05 9.22 11.52
C ALA A 612 18.74 9.69 12.16
N LYS A 613 18.23 10.84 11.70
CA LYS A 613 16.88 11.31 12.05
C LYS A 613 15.85 10.73 11.07
N ALA A 614 14.62 10.51 11.57
CA ALA A 614 13.50 10.16 10.71
C ALA A 614 13.25 11.28 9.68
N THR A 615 13.46 10.97 8.40
CA THR A 615 13.16 11.89 7.29
C THR A 615 12.06 11.28 6.42
N PHE A 616 11.04 12.06 6.12
CA PHE A 616 9.98 11.67 5.20
C PHE A 616 10.27 12.31 3.84
N ARG A 617 10.30 11.46 2.81
CA ARG A 617 10.39 11.90 1.42
C ARG A 617 9.08 11.56 0.74
N LEU A 618 8.32 12.57 0.35
CA LEU A 618 7.14 12.40 -0.48
C LEU A 618 7.58 11.98 -1.89
N THR A 619 6.97 10.93 -2.42
CA THR A 619 7.16 10.49 -3.81
C THR A 619 6.51 11.48 -4.76
N ASN A 620 7.11 11.66 -5.93
CA ASN A 620 6.49 12.51 -6.94
C ASN A 620 5.36 11.73 -7.63
N LYS A 621 4.19 12.34 -7.73
CA LYS A 621 3.01 11.77 -8.40
C LYS A 621 2.76 12.40 -9.76
N ALA A 622 3.44 13.51 -10.08
CA ALA A 622 3.42 14.09 -11.41
C ALA A 622 4.04 13.12 -12.43
N ILE A 623 3.32 12.88 -13.54
CA ILE A 623 3.76 11.97 -14.60
C ILE A 623 4.75 12.69 -15.53
N ASP A 624 5.95 12.13 -15.65
CA ASP A 624 6.95 12.51 -16.64
C ASP A 624 6.80 11.64 -17.90
N GLN A 625 6.41 12.27 -19.01
CA GLN A 625 6.16 11.61 -20.31
C GLN A 625 7.39 10.84 -20.83
N GLU A 626 8.61 11.39 -20.68
CA GLU A 626 9.82 10.73 -21.21
C GLU A 626 10.12 9.42 -20.43
N LYS A 627 9.91 9.46 -19.11
CA LYS A 627 10.07 8.27 -18.26
C LYS A 627 8.99 7.23 -18.52
N LEU A 628 7.75 7.67 -18.74
CA LEU A 628 6.64 6.78 -19.07
C LEU A 628 6.93 5.99 -20.36
N GLU A 629 7.42 6.67 -21.41
CA GLU A 629 7.80 6.00 -22.66
C GLU A 629 8.89 4.92 -22.47
N LYS A 630 9.91 5.19 -21.63
CA LYS A 630 10.96 4.21 -21.31
C LYS A 630 10.36 2.98 -20.62
N TYR A 631 9.43 3.21 -19.70
CA TYR A 631 8.74 2.16 -18.95
C TYR A 631 7.84 1.29 -19.86
N GLU A 632 7.10 1.91 -20.78
CA GLU A 632 6.30 1.19 -21.79
C GLU A 632 7.17 0.30 -22.68
N LYS A 633 8.34 0.80 -23.09
CA LYS A 633 9.35 0.05 -23.87
C LYS A 633 10.05 -1.04 -23.06
N GLY A 634 9.74 -1.21 -21.76
CA GLY A 634 10.31 -2.24 -20.90
C GLY A 634 11.79 -2.03 -20.59
N LYS A 635 12.27 -0.78 -20.63
CA LYS A 635 13.65 -0.42 -20.32
C LYS A 635 13.74 0.17 -18.92
N PHE A 636 14.68 -0.34 -18.14
CA PHE A 636 15.00 0.21 -16.83
C PHE A 636 15.63 1.61 -16.97
N ASP A 637 15.12 2.58 -16.22
CA ASP A 637 15.74 3.89 -16.09
C ASP A 637 16.60 3.95 -14.83
N PHE A 638 17.92 3.89 -15.01
CA PHE A 638 18.88 3.92 -13.92
C PHE A 638 19.49 5.31 -13.67
N GLU A 639 19.22 6.31 -14.52
CA GLU A 639 19.92 7.60 -14.48
C GLU A 639 19.56 8.41 -13.22
N GLY A 640 18.29 8.35 -12.80
CA GLY A 640 17.82 8.98 -11.55
C GLY A 640 18.20 8.23 -10.27
N ALA A 641 18.60 6.96 -10.38
CA ALA A 641 18.79 6.05 -9.23
C ALA A 641 20.27 5.69 -8.97
N LYS A 642 21.23 6.44 -9.52
CA LYS A 642 22.68 6.11 -9.51
C LYS A 642 23.21 5.58 -8.17
N MET A 643 22.84 6.23 -7.05
CA MET A 643 23.28 5.81 -5.70
C MET A 643 22.74 4.42 -5.32
N PHE A 644 21.45 4.15 -5.59
CA PHE A 644 20.84 2.84 -5.35
C PHE A 644 21.50 1.76 -6.21
N MET A 645 22.01 2.10 -7.40
CA MET A 645 22.59 1.13 -8.33
C MET A 645 24.02 0.72 -7.99
N ILE A 646 24.73 1.40 -7.07
CA ILE A 646 26.13 1.11 -6.76
C ILE A 646 26.32 -0.34 -6.27
N PRO A 647 25.59 -0.83 -5.23
CA PRO A 647 25.78 -2.21 -4.76
C PRO A 647 25.50 -3.24 -5.85
N LEU A 648 24.46 -3.01 -6.65
CA LEU A 648 24.09 -3.89 -7.76
C LEU A 648 25.19 -3.96 -8.82
N ARG A 649 25.76 -2.82 -9.23
CA ARG A 649 26.84 -2.77 -10.23
C ARG A 649 28.09 -3.48 -9.72
N VAL A 650 28.44 -3.28 -8.46
CA VAL A 650 29.58 -3.96 -7.83
C VAL A 650 29.40 -5.48 -7.86
N LEU A 651 28.21 -5.99 -7.48
CA LEU A 651 27.90 -7.42 -7.52
C LEU A 651 27.94 -8.00 -8.94
N VAL A 652 27.41 -7.27 -9.92
CA VAL A 652 27.40 -7.72 -11.32
C VAL A 652 28.82 -7.78 -11.89
N VAL A 653 29.65 -6.76 -11.66
CA VAL A 653 31.05 -6.74 -12.11
C VAL A 653 31.84 -7.85 -11.43
N LEU A 654 31.67 -8.02 -10.12
CA LEU A 654 32.29 -9.11 -9.37
C LEU A 654 31.92 -10.47 -10.00
N ASN A 655 30.63 -10.72 -10.25
CA ASN A 655 30.17 -11.97 -10.84
C ASN A 655 30.75 -12.20 -12.24
N VAL A 656 30.88 -11.16 -13.09
CA VAL A 656 31.50 -11.28 -14.42
C VAL A 656 32.98 -11.67 -14.30
N VAL A 657 33.75 -10.99 -13.45
CA VAL A 657 35.18 -11.27 -13.26
C VAL A 657 35.37 -12.70 -12.72
N CYS A 658 34.62 -13.04 -11.68
CA CYS A 658 34.64 -14.37 -11.08
C CYS A 658 34.23 -15.47 -12.08
N PHE A 659 33.23 -15.20 -12.92
CA PHE A 659 32.77 -16.14 -13.94
C PHE A 659 33.85 -16.45 -14.97
N ILE A 660 34.50 -15.42 -15.53
CA ILE A 660 35.52 -15.60 -16.57
C ILE A 660 36.72 -16.39 -16.04
N VAL A 661 37.23 -16.00 -14.87
CA VAL A 661 38.41 -16.64 -14.27
C VAL A 661 38.07 -18.04 -13.77
N GLY A 662 36.93 -18.20 -13.07
CA GLY A 662 36.47 -19.49 -12.59
C GLY A 662 36.20 -20.48 -13.73
N LEU A 663 35.61 -20.03 -14.85
CA LEU A 663 35.39 -20.86 -16.03
C LEU A 663 36.72 -21.30 -16.66
N LYS A 664 37.66 -20.37 -16.85
CA LYS A 664 39.01 -20.69 -17.37
C LYS A 664 39.68 -21.75 -16.50
N ARG A 665 39.64 -21.57 -15.18
CA ARG A 665 40.21 -22.50 -14.22
C ARG A 665 39.52 -23.86 -14.29
N MET A 666 38.19 -23.88 -14.29
CA MET A 666 37.40 -25.10 -14.34
C MET A 666 37.72 -25.96 -15.55
N VAL A 667 37.89 -25.33 -16.72
CA VAL A 667 38.28 -26.00 -17.96
C VAL A 667 39.74 -26.50 -17.90
N THR A 668 40.65 -25.69 -17.36
CA THR A 668 42.08 -26.02 -17.29
C THR A 668 42.35 -27.18 -16.31
N GLU A 669 41.71 -27.16 -15.15
CA GLU A 669 41.87 -28.15 -14.08
C GLU A 669 40.96 -29.38 -14.25
N ARG A 670 40.03 -29.36 -15.22
CA ARG A 670 39.06 -30.44 -15.49
C ARG A 670 38.19 -30.82 -14.27
N ASN A 671 37.93 -29.89 -13.35
CA ASN A 671 37.16 -30.10 -12.11
C ASN A 671 35.67 -29.74 -12.24
N PHE A 672 35.06 -30.05 -13.39
CA PHE A 672 33.66 -29.70 -13.67
C PHE A 672 32.69 -30.26 -12.61
N GLU A 673 32.88 -31.51 -12.18
CA GLU A 673 32.02 -32.13 -11.18
C GLU A 673 32.01 -31.40 -9.83
N GLU A 674 33.13 -30.78 -9.45
CA GLU A 674 33.30 -30.09 -8.17
C GLU A 674 32.81 -28.64 -8.20
N MET A 675 32.89 -27.98 -9.36
CA MET A 675 32.59 -26.56 -9.52
C MET A 675 31.22 -26.26 -10.15
N PHE A 676 30.48 -27.30 -10.56
CA PHE A 676 29.24 -27.13 -11.31
C PHE A 676 28.20 -26.27 -10.59
N GLY A 677 28.05 -26.40 -9.27
CA GLY A 677 27.07 -25.61 -8.50
C GLY A 677 27.36 -24.10 -8.56
N GLN A 678 28.62 -23.71 -8.37
CA GLN A 678 29.03 -22.31 -8.46
C GLN A 678 28.95 -21.80 -9.90
N PHE A 679 29.37 -22.62 -10.87
CA PHE A 679 29.24 -22.30 -12.30
C PHE A 679 27.78 -22.04 -12.69
N PHE A 680 26.87 -22.91 -12.30
CA PHE A 680 25.43 -22.77 -12.56
C PHE A 680 24.88 -21.49 -11.93
N LEU A 681 25.15 -21.25 -10.65
CA LEU A 681 24.67 -20.07 -9.94
C LEU A 681 25.21 -18.77 -10.55
N SER A 682 26.51 -18.72 -10.86
CA SER A 682 27.13 -17.55 -11.49
C SER A 682 26.55 -17.28 -12.89
N SER A 683 26.33 -18.35 -13.68
CA SER A 683 25.65 -18.28 -14.99
C SER A 683 24.23 -17.74 -14.86
N PHE A 684 23.45 -18.26 -13.90
CA PHE A 684 22.08 -17.82 -13.64
C PHE A 684 22.04 -16.32 -13.29
N ILE A 685 22.95 -15.86 -12.43
CA ILE A 685 23.05 -14.45 -12.04
C ILE A 685 23.39 -13.56 -13.24
N LEU A 686 24.25 -14.00 -14.16
CA LEU A 686 24.52 -13.25 -15.41
C LEU A 686 23.26 -13.10 -16.26
N VAL A 687 22.50 -14.18 -16.44
CA VAL A 687 21.25 -14.17 -17.24
C VAL A 687 20.19 -13.26 -16.64
N VAL A 688 20.04 -13.29 -15.31
CA VAL A 688 19.13 -12.39 -14.59
C VAL A 688 19.61 -10.94 -14.67
N SER A 689 20.92 -10.70 -14.61
CA SER A 689 21.53 -9.37 -14.59
C SER A 689 21.71 -8.73 -15.97
N TYR A 690 21.35 -9.42 -17.04
CA TYR A 690 21.51 -8.94 -18.43
C TYR A 690 21.01 -7.49 -18.66
N PRO A 691 19.82 -7.06 -18.18
CA PRO A 691 19.36 -5.69 -18.38
C PRO A 691 20.26 -4.63 -17.70
N ILE A 692 20.92 -5.00 -16.60
CA ILE A 692 21.85 -4.13 -15.88
C ILE A 692 23.15 -4.01 -16.69
N LEU A 693 23.65 -5.13 -17.21
CA LEU A 693 24.83 -5.16 -18.09
C LEU A 693 24.61 -4.31 -19.34
N GLU A 694 23.45 -4.45 -19.99
CA GLU A 694 23.06 -3.62 -21.14
C GLU A 694 23.05 -2.12 -20.78
N GLY A 695 22.54 -1.77 -19.60
CA GLY A 695 22.52 -0.39 -19.11
C GLY A 695 23.88 0.16 -18.65
N MET A 696 24.89 -0.69 -18.42
CA MET A 696 26.26 -0.27 -18.05
C MET A 696 27.13 0.03 -19.26
N VAL A 697 26.82 -0.54 -20.44
CA VAL A 697 27.55 -0.26 -21.68
C VAL A 697 27.13 1.13 -22.20
N PRO A 698 28.05 2.10 -22.35
CA PRO A 698 27.72 3.38 -22.95
C PRO A 698 27.16 3.14 -24.35
N LYS A 699 25.97 3.67 -24.65
CA LYS A 699 25.47 3.66 -26.02
C LYS A 699 26.45 4.45 -26.88
N ARG A 700 27.23 3.76 -27.73
CA ARG A 700 27.97 4.41 -28.81
C ARG A 700 26.96 5.26 -29.59
N GLY A 701 27.30 6.53 -29.77
CA GLY A 701 26.36 7.59 -30.11
C GLY A 701 25.39 7.23 -31.22
N LYS A 702 24.11 7.54 -31.01
CA LYS A 702 23.35 8.08 -32.12
C LYS A 702 24.00 9.42 -32.44
N SER A 703 24.80 9.44 -33.51
CA SER A 703 25.09 10.69 -34.20
C SER A 703 23.76 11.42 -34.37
N LYS A 704 23.70 12.66 -33.86
CA LYS A 704 22.68 13.60 -34.32
C LYS A 704 22.92 13.74 -35.83
N GLN A 705 22.06 13.12 -36.62
CA GLN A 705 21.76 13.57 -37.98
C GLN A 705 20.41 14.25 -37.91
#